data_AF-A0A821LHH8-F1
#
_entry.id   AF-A0A821LHH8-F1
#
_cell.length_a   1.000
_cell.length_b   1.000
_cell.length_c   1.000
_cell.angle_alpha   90.00
_cell.angle_beta   90.00
_cell.angle_gamma   90.00
#
_symmetry.space_group_name_H-M   'P 1'
#
loop_
_entity.id
_entity.type
_entity.pdbx_description
1 polymer ?
#
loop_
_entity_poly.entity_id
_entity_poly.type
_entity_poly.pdbx_seq_one_letter_code
_entity_poly.pdbx_strand_id
1 'polypeptide(L)'
;MLDSRGSYQPDNNRFNRRYNNADYSPHLSPGSSDELRRSISLGAQQREQSNLEPTEEEGKFCVCAVFKVISLKKPWKYDETRPDIKPIPMKDLYGDYEYWRVDHVCMPYSKYYENNDRQPMWPTIVNHLTSLYKKCGNRTVKFQNLKDTFEGIHQKTFDLKCLEHLITKVSIVLILFVALLHYYLQTYNKEQSTRFMHETLPKICELVLDLKSICPQALPLLKTRINRSFTLSQEQAAALLACAFFCLFPYRSRLSPVKEYENFPTPNFGKLYRAGPANKVEKLKCLLHYFNRVTKKMPNGVITFQRVSLYYSQYPKWNEMDTDLCDLNMTTGRKIEEIKNVLQVDFANKYIGGGVLGHGCVQEEIRFTICPEMIVSLLVCEAMEKNECIFLIGCEQYSKYKGYGDSFKYDGDFQDNTPRDSWGRRWCHVVAIDAIYFREPSEQYHMTLVERELLKAYTGFRPIGQGLEYEFGIATGNWGCGAFHGDRQLKAQNVDIVQTAINNGNFKTLVRALEAADLVTTLKGNGPFTVFAPNDAAFNKLPAGTLDDLLKPENKGKLGRILKYHVISGQSLTSTQINAMNLPAKVTMLEGDQITVSKDRTNLKVNDATVIIADVMATNGIIHVIDTVLMPPAASSATYFYLNQPLFLILIFIILFSYLQFL
;
A
#
# COMPACT_ATOMS: atom_id res chain seq x y z
N MET A 1 -40.51 -29.54 -17.70
CA MET A 1 -41.89 -29.04 -17.46
C MET A 1 -41.75 -27.81 -16.60
N LEU A 2 -41.91 -26.63 -17.23
CA LEU A 2 -42.99 -25.65 -16.97
C LEU A 2 -42.76 -24.91 -15.63
N ASP A 3 -42.13 -23.74 -15.67
CA ASP A 3 -42.70 -22.40 -15.95
C ASP A 3 -43.21 -21.73 -14.67
N SER A 4 -42.51 -20.68 -14.24
CA SER A 4 -43.12 -19.56 -13.53
C SER A 4 -42.26 -18.31 -13.74
N ARG A 5 -42.69 -17.52 -14.73
CA ARG A 5 -42.25 -16.16 -15.02
C ARG A 5 -42.62 -15.24 -13.85
N GLY A 6 -41.61 -14.57 -13.28
CA GLY A 6 -41.78 -13.35 -12.49
C GLY A 6 -41.12 -12.19 -13.23
N SER A 7 -41.93 -11.30 -13.79
CA SER A 7 -41.53 -10.07 -14.46
C SER A 7 -40.82 -9.10 -13.51
N TYR A 8 -39.62 -8.66 -13.84
CA TYR A 8 -38.95 -7.54 -13.19
C TYR A 8 -38.61 -6.47 -14.24
N GLN A 9 -39.25 -5.31 -14.15
CA GLN A 9 -38.90 -4.12 -14.93
C GLN A 9 -37.57 -3.55 -14.43
N PRO A 10 -36.65 -3.10 -15.31
CA PRO A 10 -35.39 -2.53 -14.88
C PRO A 10 -35.58 -1.05 -14.50
N ASP A 11 -35.30 -0.74 -13.25
CA ASP A 11 -35.25 0.63 -12.74
C ASP A 11 -33.95 1.29 -13.24
N ASN A 12 -34.10 2.24 -14.16
CA ASN A 12 -33.02 3.03 -14.76
C ASN A 12 -32.50 4.06 -13.77
N ASN A 13 -31.57 3.68 -12.88
CA ASN A 13 -30.63 4.61 -12.23
C ASN A 13 -29.59 3.88 -11.35
N ARG A 14 -28.48 3.40 -11.95
CA ARG A 14 -27.26 3.02 -11.20
C ARG A 14 -25.97 3.35 -11.96
N PHE A 15 -25.71 4.65 -12.13
CA PHE A 15 -24.35 5.18 -12.30
C PHE A 15 -23.95 5.92 -11.02
N ASN A 16 -23.45 5.17 -10.02
CA ASN A 16 -22.58 5.63 -8.91
C ASN A 16 -22.55 4.60 -7.76
N ARG A 17 -21.90 3.45 -7.98
CA ARG A 17 -21.39 2.61 -6.88
C ARG A 17 -19.90 2.39 -7.10
N ARG A 18 -19.10 3.35 -6.65
CA ARG A 18 -17.68 3.17 -6.33
C ARG A 18 -17.56 3.10 -4.82
N TYR A 19 -16.76 2.16 -4.33
CA TYR A 19 -16.38 1.98 -2.92
C TYR A 19 -17.53 1.75 -1.93
N ASN A 20 -18.11 0.54 -1.94
CA ASN A 20 -18.87 0.07 -0.78
C ASN A 20 -18.09 -1.06 -0.10
N ASN A 21 -17.55 -0.76 1.08
CA ASN A 21 -17.19 -1.75 2.10
C ASN A 21 -18.51 -2.27 2.68
N ALA A 22 -18.96 -3.44 2.23
CA ALA A 22 -20.18 -4.06 2.77
C ALA A 22 -19.89 -5.10 3.88
N ASP A 23 -18.62 -5.39 4.20
CA ASP A 23 -18.28 -6.47 5.14
C ASP A 23 -17.84 -6.01 6.53
N TYR A 24 -17.92 -4.71 6.84
CA TYR A 24 -17.57 -4.19 8.17
C TYR A 24 -18.58 -3.12 8.60
N SER A 25 -19.67 -3.55 9.21
CA SER A 25 -20.58 -2.67 9.93
C SER A 25 -20.84 -3.27 11.32
N PRO A 26 -20.39 -2.65 12.42
CA PRO A 26 -20.82 -3.04 13.76
C PRO A 26 -22.24 -2.52 14.00
N HIS A 27 -23.13 -3.39 14.46
CA HIS A 27 -24.47 -3.00 14.90
C HIS A 27 -24.37 -1.99 16.06
N LEU A 28 -24.78 -0.74 15.82
CA LEU A 28 -24.94 0.30 16.82
C LEU A 28 -26.42 0.71 16.92
N SER A 29 -26.93 0.84 18.14
CA SER A 29 -28.32 1.15 18.48
C SER A 29 -28.67 2.64 18.24
N PRO A 30 -29.95 2.97 17.92
CA PRO A 30 -30.34 4.31 17.50
C PRO A 30 -30.70 5.18 18.71
N GLY A 31 -29.81 6.11 19.10
CA GLY A 31 -30.10 7.04 20.20
C GLY A 31 -29.22 8.30 20.33
N SER A 32 -28.27 8.56 19.44
CA SER A 32 -27.29 9.66 19.62
C SER A 32 -27.10 10.58 18.40
N SER A 33 -28.09 10.66 17.51
CA SER A 33 -27.94 11.32 16.19
C SER A 33 -28.00 12.86 16.21
N ASP A 34 -28.44 13.51 17.28
CA ASP A 34 -28.73 14.95 17.27
C ASP A 34 -27.66 15.83 17.95
N GLU A 35 -26.89 15.32 18.90
CA GLU A 35 -25.75 16.05 19.50
C GLU A 35 -24.48 15.98 18.62
N LEU A 36 -24.33 14.91 17.83
CA LEU A 36 -23.23 14.74 16.87
C LEU A 36 -23.35 15.74 15.69
N ARG A 37 -24.58 16.09 15.29
CA ARG A 37 -24.82 17.05 14.19
C ARG A 37 -24.46 18.49 14.55
N ARG A 38 -24.55 18.89 15.83
CA ARG A 38 -24.18 20.26 16.28
C ARG A 38 -22.68 20.44 16.52
N SER A 39 -21.95 19.37 16.83
CA SER A 39 -20.50 19.40 17.02
C SER A 39 -19.71 19.34 15.70
N ILE A 40 -20.33 18.83 14.62
CA ILE A 40 -19.78 18.82 13.25
C ILE A 40 -19.79 20.22 12.61
N SER A 41 -20.75 21.10 12.93
CA SER A 41 -20.83 22.44 12.32
C SER A 41 -19.77 23.42 12.83
N LEU A 42 -19.33 23.30 14.08
CA LEU A 42 -18.28 24.15 14.68
C LEU A 42 -16.87 23.76 14.20
N GLY A 43 -16.62 22.48 13.92
CA GLY A 43 -15.36 22.00 13.35
C GLY A 43 -15.18 22.29 11.85
N ALA A 44 -16.28 22.56 11.14
CA ALA A 44 -16.26 22.99 9.74
C ALA A 44 -15.93 24.50 9.61
N GLN A 45 -16.40 25.34 10.54
CA GLN A 45 -16.13 26.78 10.50
C GLN A 45 -14.68 27.17 10.86
N GLN A 46 -13.95 26.35 11.63
CA GLN A 46 -12.53 26.61 11.91
C GLN A 46 -11.58 26.18 10.78
N ARG A 47 -12.03 25.40 9.78
CA ARG A 47 -11.21 25.03 8.61
C ARG A 47 -11.28 26.03 7.45
N GLU A 48 -12.28 26.91 7.43
CA GLU A 48 -12.37 27.98 6.42
C GLU A 48 -11.32 29.10 6.63
N GLN A 49 -10.58 29.11 7.75
CA GLN A 49 -9.53 30.11 8.02
C GLN A 49 -8.09 29.64 7.73
N SER A 50 -7.88 28.38 7.34
CA SER A 50 -6.58 27.90 6.87
C SER A 50 -6.65 27.53 5.39
N ASN A 51 -6.69 28.55 4.51
CA ASN A 51 -6.49 28.40 3.07
C ASN A 51 -5.05 27.95 2.74
N LEU A 52 -4.69 26.74 3.13
CA LEU A 52 -3.57 26.02 2.54
C LEU A 52 -4.18 24.90 1.71
N GLU A 53 -4.43 25.20 0.43
CA GLU A 53 -4.56 24.14 -0.56
C GLU A 53 -3.28 23.28 -0.52
N PRO A 54 -3.40 21.94 -0.52
CA PRO A 54 -2.23 21.09 -0.58
C PRO A 54 -1.47 21.36 -1.87
N THR A 55 -0.27 21.93 -1.76
CA THR A 55 0.57 22.23 -2.93
C THR A 55 1.00 20.94 -3.62
N GLU A 56 1.19 20.99 -4.95
CA GLU A 56 1.64 19.89 -5.83
C GLU A 56 2.92 19.16 -5.36
N GLU A 57 3.64 19.68 -4.36
CA GLU A 57 4.85 19.08 -3.80
C GLU A 57 4.60 18.00 -2.75
N GLU A 58 3.48 18.00 -2.04
CA GLU A 58 3.28 17.09 -0.90
C GLU A 58 3.07 15.61 -1.29
N GLY A 59 2.76 15.34 -2.56
CA GLY A 59 2.71 13.99 -3.13
C GLY A 59 4.05 13.47 -3.66
N LYS A 60 5.11 14.30 -3.68
CA LYS A 60 6.39 13.97 -4.33
C LYS A 60 7.39 13.24 -3.44
N PHE A 61 7.14 13.17 -2.13
CA PHE A 61 8.16 12.73 -1.18
C PHE A 61 7.79 11.37 -0.56
N CYS A 62 8.52 10.33 -0.96
CA CYS A 62 8.62 9.11 -0.17
C CYS A 62 9.47 9.41 1.06
N VAL A 63 8.90 9.25 2.25
CA VAL A 63 9.72 9.03 3.45
C VAL A 63 10.33 7.65 3.26
N CYS A 64 11.55 7.52 2.74
CA CYS A 64 12.12 6.18 2.64
C CYS A 64 12.53 5.72 4.03
N ALA A 65 11.72 4.87 4.67
CA ALA A 65 12.09 4.21 5.91
C ALA A 65 12.90 2.96 5.56
N VAL A 66 14.24 3.06 5.60
CA VAL A 66 15.08 1.86 5.49
C VAL A 66 15.14 1.20 6.85
N PHE A 67 14.30 0.19 7.07
CA PHE A 67 14.45 -0.73 8.19
C PHE A 67 15.68 -1.57 7.94
N LYS A 68 16.75 -1.33 8.69
CA LYS A 68 17.97 -2.13 8.66
C LYS A 68 17.85 -3.20 9.73
N VAL A 69 17.53 -4.42 9.31
CA VAL A 69 17.71 -5.58 10.17
C VAL A 69 19.23 -5.80 10.29
N ILE A 70 19.77 -5.69 11.51
CA ILE A 70 21.20 -5.85 11.77
C ILE A 70 21.56 -7.33 11.70
N SER A 71 22.19 -7.74 10.59
CA SER A 71 23.43 -8.55 10.57
C SER A 71 23.66 -9.08 9.15
N LEU A 72 24.57 -8.42 8.41
CA LEU A 72 25.10 -8.92 7.14
C LEU A 72 26.05 -10.10 7.43
N LYS A 73 25.60 -11.34 7.20
CA LYS A 73 26.48 -12.51 7.18
C LYS A 73 26.26 -13.39 5.94
N LYS A 74 26.76 -12.83 4.84
CA LYS A 74 27.17 -13.40 3.54
C LYS A 74 26.15 -13.27 2.40
N PRO A 75 26.40 -12.37 1.41
CA PRO A 75 25.50 -12.17 0.29
C PRO A 75 25.20 -13.47 -0.45
N TRP A 76 23.95 -13.60 -0.89
CA TRP A 76 23.56 -14.54 -1.95
C TRP A 76 24.63 -14.51 -3.05
N LYS A 77 25.27 -15.66 -3.31
CA LYS A 77 26.41 -15.73 -4.22
C LYS A 77 25.99 -15.24 -5.60
N TYR A 78 26.48 -14.06 -5.95
CA TYR A 78 26.53 -13.59 -7.33
C TYR A 78 27.36 -14.60 -8.12
N ASP A 79 26.76 -15.15 -9.18
CA ASP A 79 27.48 -16.05 -10.07
C ASP A 79 27.97 -15.26 -11.28
N GLU A 80 29.13 -14.62 -11.12
CA GLU A 80 29.86 -13.93 -12.21
C GLU A 80 30.19 -14.84 -13.38
N THR A 81 30.17 -16.16 -13.15
CA THR A 81 30.55 -17.15 -14.14
C THR A 81 29.39 -17.61 -15.01
N ARG A 82 28.15 -17.22 -14.70
CA ARG A 82 27.00 -17.65 -15.49
C ARG A 82 26.95 -16.94 -16.85
N PRO A 83 27.05 -17.68 -17.96
CA PRO A 83 26.91 -17.10 -19.28
C PRO A 83 25.49 -16.59 -19.53
N ASP A 84 25.36 -15.47 -20.25
CA ASP A 84 24.09 -14.83 -20.63
C ASP A 84 23.35 -15.65 -21.71
N ILE A 85 22.91 -16.86 -21.36
CA ILE A 85 22.28 -17.83 -22.25
C ILE A 85 20.77 -17.68 -22.21
N LYS A 86 20.16 -17.60 -23.39
CA LYS A 86 18.70 -17.61 -23.57
C LYS A 86 18.06 -18.84 -22.90
N PRO A 87 17.09 -18.66 -21.98
CA PRO A 87 16.37 -19.78 -21.38
C PRO A 87 15.60 -20.57 -22.45
N ILE A 88 15.70 -21.90 -22.40
CA ILE A 88 15.00 -22.79 -23.32
C ILE A 88 13.64 -23.14 -22.69
N PRO A 89 12.51 -22.90 -23.40
CA PRO A 89 11.20 -23.31 -22.91
C PRO A 89 11.14 -24.83 -22.70
N MET A 90 10.83 -25.26 -21.48
CA MET A 90 10.63 -26.66 -21.17
C MET A 90 9.29 -27.11 -21.77
N LYS A 91 9.31 -28.12 -22.63
CA LYS A 91 8.08 -28.65 -23.26
C LYS A 91 7.21 -29.36 -22.23
N ASP A 92 5.90 -29.21 -22.34
CA ASP A 92 4.95 -30.06 -21.62
C ASP A 92 5.02 -31.48 -22.20
N LEU A 93 5.35 -32.46 -21.36
CA LEU A 93 5.54 -33.85 -21.77
C LEU A 93 4.22 -34.54 -22.18
N TYR A 94 3.07 -33.98 -21.79
CA TYR A 94 1.74 -34.59 -21.99
C TYR A 94 0.84 -33.84 -22.99
N GLY A 95 1.25 -32.65 -23.46
CA GLY A 95 0.47 -31.88 -24.45
C GLY A 95 -0.84 -31.28 -23.92
N ASP A 96 -1.02 -31.23 -22.59
CA ASP A 96 -2.24 -30.78 -21.94
C ASP A 96 -2.41 -29.24 -21.94
N TYR A 97 -1.39 -28.48 -22.36
CA TYR A 97 -1.43 -27.01 -22.38
C TYR A 97 -2.52 -26.43 -23.32
N GLU A 98 -3.00 -27.19 -24.30
CA GLU A 98 -4.13 -26.77 -25.15
C GLU A 98 -5.50 -26.95 -24.47
N TYR A 99 -5.55 -27.66 -23.34
CA TYR A 99 -6.76 -27.89 -22.54
C TYR A 99 -6.75 -27.00 -21.30
N TRP A 100 -7.85 -26.28 -21.08
CA TRP A 100 -7.94 -25.34 -19.97
C TRP A 100 -8.29 -26.04 -18.67
N ARG A 101 -7.56 -25.69 -17.60
CA ARG A 101 -7.83 -26.10 -16.23
C ARG A 101 -8.16 -24.88 -15.38
N VAL A 102 -9.07 -25.09 -14.43
CA VAL A 102 -9.62 -24.08 -13.52
C VAL A 102 -8.47 -23.33 -12.78
N ASP A 103 -7.46 -24.05 -12.32
CA ASP A 103 -6.30 -23.50 -11.60
C ASP A 103 -5.19 -22.91 -12.51
N HIS A 104 -5.42 -22.79 -13.82
CA HIS A 104 -4.47 -22.29 -14.80
C HIS A 104 -5.08 -21.18 -15.67
N VAL A 105 -4.21 -20.34 -16.24
CA VAL A 105 -4.60 -19.33 -17.21
C VAL A 105 -5.17 -20.00 -18.45
N CYS A 106 -6.35 -19.56 -18.89
CA CYS A 106 -6.89 -19.90 -20.19
C CYS A 106 -6.10 -19.15 -21.26
N MET A 107 -5.15 -19.85 -21.89
CA MET A 107 -4.28 -19.27 -22.90
C MET A 107 -5.06 -18.94 -24.19
N PRO A 108 -4.67 -17.90 -24.97
CA PRO A 108 -5.34 -17.55 -26.22
C PRO A 108 -5.42 -18.69 -27.25
N TYR A 109 -4.49 -19.64 -27.18
CA TYR A 109 -4.46 -20.82 -28.03
C TYR A 109 -5.28 -22.01 -27.52
N SER A 110 -5.93 -21.87 -26.36
CA SER A 110 -6.74 -22.93 -25.74
C SER A 110 -7.88 -23.35 -26.66
N LYS A 111 -8.16 -24.65 -26.72
CA LYS A 111 -9.32 -25.18 -27.45
C LYS A 111 -10.64 -24.72 -26.86
N TYR A 112 -10.66 -24.40 -25.57
CA TYR A 112 -11.84 -23.89 -24.86
C TYR A 112 -12.11 -22.40 -25.14
N TYR A 113 -11.14 -21.67 -25.70
CA TYR A 113 -11.42 -20.31 -26.15
C TYR A 113 -12.12 -20.36 -27.51
N GLU A 114 -13.44 -20.36 -27.47
CA GLU A 114 -14.28 -20.53 -28.65
C GLU A 114 -14.89 -19.20 -29.14
N ASN A 115 -15.22 -19.18 -30.42
CA ASN A 115 -15.97 -18.14 -31.09
C ASN A 115 -17.48 -18.41 -30.97
N ASN A 116 -18.32 -17.47 -31.43
CA ASN A 116 -19.77 -17.61 -31.39
C ASN A 116 -20.36 -18.87 -32.07
N ASP A 117 -19.60 -19.50 -32.97
CA ASP A 117 -19.97 -20.72 -33.70
C ASP A 117 -19.38 -21.98 -33.03
N ARG A 118 -18.91 -21.87 -31.77
CA ARG A 118 -18.23 -22.93 -30.99
C ARG A 118 -16.99 -23.49 -31.68
N GLN A 119 -16.29 -22.65 -32.46
CA GLN A 119 -15.01 -23.01 -33.07
C GLN A 119 -13.87 -22.36 -32.28
N PRO A 120 -12.71 -23.03 -32.14
CA PRO A 120 -11.54 -22.43 -31.49
C PRO A 120 -11.18 -21.08 -32.11
N MET A 121 -10.88 -20.08 -31.26
CA MET A 121 -10.51 -18.73 -31.69
C MET A 121 -9.10 -18.65 -32.28
N TRP A 122 -8.22 -19.58 -31.91
CA TRP A 122 -6.80 -19.52 -32.28
C TRP A 122 -6.54 -19.39 -33.79
N PRO A 123 -7.18 -20.18 -34.68
CA PRO A 123 -7.02 -20.00 -36.13
C PRO A 123 -7.46 -18.60 -36.61
N THR A 124 -8.52 -18.03 -36.02
CA THR A 124 -8.97 -16.67 -36.34
C THR A 124 -7.91 -15.64 -35.95
N ILE A 125 -7.35 -15.76 -34.74
CA ILE A 125 -6.27 -14.90 -34.24
C ILE A 125 -5.05 -14.98 -35.16
N VAL A 126 -4.60 -16.19 -35.47
CA VAL A 126 -3.43 -16.44 -36.34
C VAL A 126 -3.66 -15.85 -37.73
N ASN A 127 -4.84 -16.01 -38.33
CA ASN A 127 -5.14 -15.48 -39.65
C ASN A 127 -5.05 -13.95 -39.70
N HIS A 128 -5.67 -13.26 -38.75
CA HIS A 128 -5.64 -11.80 -38.69
C HIS A 128 -4.23 -11.25 -38.40
N LEU A 129 -3.51 -11.84 -37.43
CA LEU A 129 -2.14 -11.42 -37.10
C LEU A 129 -1.14 -11.72 -38.23
N THR A 130 -1.29 -12.84 -38.94
CA THR A 130 -0.46 -13.17 -40.10
C THR A 130 -0.69 -12.17 -41.24
N SER A 131 -1.94 -11.76 -41.47
CA SER A 131 -2.26 -10.72 -42.46
C SER A 131 -1.63 -9.37 -42.09
N LEU A 132 -1.71 -8.97 -40.81
CA LEU A 132 -1.07 -7.76 -40.31
C LEU A 132 0.46 -7.83 -40.45
N TYR A 133 1.07 -8.94 -40.02
CA TYR A 133 2.51 -9.19 -40.13
C TYR A 133 3.02 -9.06 -41.57
N LYS A 134 2.32 -9.68 -42.54
CA LYS A 134 2.67 -9.59 -43.97
C LYS A 134 2.59 -8.15 -44.49
N LYS A 135 1.58 -7.38 -44.09
CA LYS A 135 1.47 -5.95 -44.46
C LYS A 135 2.60 -5.11 -43.85
N CYS A 136 3.03 -5.42 -42.63
CA CYS A 136 4.18 -4.76 -42.00
C CYS A 136 5.47 -5.03 -42.80
N GLY A 137 5.73 -6.30 -43.15
CA GLY A 137 6.90 -6.72 -43.93
C GLY A 137 6.95 -6.11 -45.33
N ASN A 138 5.80 -6.01 -46.01
CA ASN A 138 5.68 -5.35 -47.31
C ASN A 138 5.73 -3.81 -47.23
N ARG A 139 5.88 -3.24 -46.03
CA ARG A 139 5.80 -1.79 -45.76
C ARG A 139 4.51 -1.13 -46.26
N THR A 140 3.43 -1.90 -46.37
CA THR A 140 2.10 -1.39 -46.78
C THR A 140 1.15 -1.22 -45.60
N VAL A 141 1.58 -1.56 -44.38
CA VAL A 141 0.75 -1.43 -43.18
C VAL A 141 0.34 0.02 -42.96
N LYS A 142 -0.97 0.19 -42.75
CA LYS A 142 -1.59 1.43 -42.32
C LYS A 142 -2.23 1.20 -40.96
N PHE A 143 -2.46 2.28 -40.23
CA PHE A 143 -3.18 2.21 -38.96
C PHE A 143 -4.55 1.50 -39.09
N GLN A 144 -5.25 1.71 -40.21
CA GLN A 144 -6.52 1.01 -40.48
C GLN A 144 -6.37 -0.51 -40.40
N ASN A 145 -5.22 -1.08 -40.82
CA ASN A 145 -5.01 -2.52 -40.75
C ASN A 145 -4.87 -3.04 -39.33
N LEU A 146 -4.32 -2.23 -38.42
CA LEU A 146 -4.31 -2.57 -37.00
C LEU A 146 -5.74 -2.59 -36.46
N LYS A 147 -6.53 -1.57 -36.78
CA LYS A 147 -7.95 -1.51 -36.43
C LYS A 147 -8.74 -2.72 -36.96
N ASP A 148 -8.60 -3.03 -38.25
CA ASP A 148 -9.25 -4.18 -38.90
C ASP A 148 -8.87 -5.51 -38.20
N THR A 149 -7.62 -5.62 -37.73
CA THR A 149 -7.12 -6.79 -37.01
C THR A 149 -7.80 -6.94 -35.65
N PHE A 150 -7.88 -5.87 -34.86
CA PHE A 150 -8.60 -5.88 -33.59
C PHE A 150 -10.09 -6.19 -33.80
N GLU A 151 -10.75 -5.54 -34.77
CA GLU A 151 -12.16 -5.76 -35.08
C GLU A 151 -12.42 -7.20 -35.51
N GLY A 152 -11.63 -7.75 -36.44
CA GLY A 152 -11.80 -9.10 -36.95
C GLY A 152 -11.59 -10.20 -35.90
N ILE A 153 -10.63 -10.00 -34.98
CA ILE A 153 -10.42 -10.92 -33.85
C ILE A 153 -11.59 -10.83 -32.88
N HIS A 154 -11.96 -9.63 -32.44
CA HIS A 154 -12.87 -9.48 -31.31
C HIS A 154 -14.34 -9.68 -31.69
N GLN A 155 -14.79 -9.28 -32.89
CA GLN A 155 -16.19 -9.44 -33.34
C GLN A 155 -16.72 -10.87 -33.25
N LYS A 156 -15.85 -11.89 -33.32
CA LYS A 156 -16.24 -13.30 -33.30
C LYS A 156 -16.31 -13.91 -31.89
N THR A 157 -15.96 -13.17 -30.84
CA THR A 157 -15.82 -13.72 -29.48
C THR A 157 -17.14 -13.79 -28.70
N PHE A 158 -17.31 -14.83 -27.87
CA PHE A 158 -18.47 -15.01 -26.99
C PHE A 158 -18.67 -13.86 -26.00
N ASP A 159 -17.57 -13.29 -25.48
CA ASP A 159 -17.60 -12.17 -24.51
C ASP A 159 -18.36 -10.93 -25.05
N LEU A 160 -18.55 -10.81 -26.38
CA LEU A 160 -19.23 -9.68 -27.02
C LEU A 160 -20.72 -9.93 -27.34
N LYS A 161 -21.19 -11.18 -27.41
CA LYS A 161 -22.59 -11.50 -27.78
C LYS A 161 -23.56 -11.63 -26.61
N CYS A 162 -23.11 -11.79 -25.35
CA CYS A 162 -24.00 -11.81 -24.17
C CYS A 162 -24.80 -10.51 -23.95
N LEU A 163 -24.67 -9.52 -24.83
CA LEU A 163 -25.41 -8.27 -24.82
C LEU A 163 -25.88 -7.93 -26.25
N GLU A 164 -26.97 -8.54 -26.71
CA GLU A 164 -27.58 -8.29 -28.04
C GLU A 164 -27.91 -6.79 -28.29
N HIS A 165 -28.03 -5.99 -27.23
CA HIS A 165 -28.27 -4.53 -27.32
C HIS A 165 -26.98 -3.68 -27.40
N LEU A 166 -25.79 -4.30 -27.38
CA LEU A 166 -24.50 -3.59 -27.32
C LEU A 166 -23.63 -3.74 -28.56
N ILE A 167 -24.00 -4.50 -29.59
CA ILE A 167 -23.14 -4.73 -30.77
C ILE A 167 -22.67 -3.40 -31.41
N THR A 168 -23.56 -2.41 -31.52
CA THR A 168 -23.22 -1.06 -32.00
C THR A 168 -22.28 -0.33 -31.03
N LYS A 169 -22.48 -0.48 -29.71
CA LYS A 169 -21.59 0.07 -28.67
C LYS A 169 -20.24 -0.63 -28.62
N VAL A 170 -20.15 -1.92 -28.96
CA VAL A 170 -18.93 -2.73 -28.99
C VAL A 170 -18.05 -2.31 -30.15
N SER A 171 -18.61 -2.12 -31.34
CA SER A 171 -17.88 -1.53 -32.49
C SER A 171 -17.38 -0.13 -32.14
N ILE A 172 -18.19 0.71 -31.49
CA ILE A 172 -17.76 2.03 -31.01
C ILE A 172 -16.65 1.92 -29.95
N VAL A 173 -16.73 0.96 -29.03
CA VAL A 173 -15.72 0.73 -27.99
C VAL A 173 -14.41 0.20 -28.57
N LEU A 174 -14.45 -0.64 -29.62
CA LEU A 174 -13.30 -1.06 -30.43
C LEU A 174 -12.70 0.10 -31.23
N ILE A 175 -13.53 0.93 -31.85
CA ILE A 175 -13.11 2.15 -32.53
C ILE A 175 -12.42 3.12 -31.54
N LEU A 176 -12.99 3.30 -30.35
CA LEU A 176 -12.41 4.10 -29.27
C LEU A 176 -11.16 3.46 -28.66
N PHE A 177 -11.03 2.13 -28.67
CA PHE A 177 -9.80 1.44 -28.26
C PHE A 177 -8.66 1.81 -29.18
N VAL A 178 -8.79 1.69 -30.50
CA VAL A 178 -7.61 1.97 -31.36
C VAL A 178 -7.35 3.48 -31.49
N ALA A 179 -8.33 4.35 -31.19
CA ALA A 179 -8.21 5.80 -31.31
C ALA A 179 -7.10 6.44 -30.46
N LEU A 180 -6.86 6.00 -29.21
CA LEU A 180 -5.74 6.55 -28.43
C LEU A 180 -4.39 6.11 -28.99
N LEU A 181 -4.28 4.86 -29.47
CA LEU A 181 -3.07 4.38 -30.14
C LEU A 181 -2.85 5.14 -31.46
N HIS A 182 -3.92 5.52 -32.16
CA HIS A 182 -3.84 6.40 -33.33
C HIS A 182 -3.31 7.78 -32.97
N TYR A 183 -3.97 8.44 -32.03
CA TYR A 183 -3.62 9.77 -31.53
C TYR A 183 -2.16 9.78 -31.07
N TYR A 184 -1.77 8.75 -30.34
CA TYR A 184 -0.41 8.54 -29.90
C TYR A 184 0.60 8.46 -31.07
N LEU A 185 0.32 7.62 -32.08
CA LEU A 185 1.20 7.48 -33.24
C LEU A 185 1.28 8.77 -34.06
N GLN A 186 0.31 9.68 -33.91
CA GLN A 186 0.37 11.04 -34.44
C GLN A 186 1.18 12.00 -33.57
N THR A 187 1.21 11.82 -32.24
CA THR A 187 2.06 12.62 -31.33
C THR A 187 3.54 12.23 -31.38
N TYR A 188 3.86 11.03 -31.88
CA TYR A 188 5.22 10.64 -32.23
C TYR A 188 5.71 11.46 -33.41
N ASN A 189 7.03 11.72 -33.47
CA ASN A 189 7.58 12.19 -34.72
C ASN A 189 7.37 11.09 -35.80
N LYS A 190 7.31 11.51 -37.07
CA LYS A 190 7.00 10.61 -38.20
C LYS A 190 7.93 9.38 -38.23
N GLU A 191 9.18 9.56 -37.84
CA GLU A 191 10.19 8.49 -37.77
C GLU A 191 9.85 7.43 -36.73
N GLN A 192 9.56 7.81 -35.48
CA GLN A 192 9.24 6.86 -34.42
C GLN A 192 7.93 6.10 -34.69
N SER A 193 6.93 6.76 -35.27
CA SER A 193 5.67 6.14 -35.69
C SER A 193 5.90 5.10 -36.80
N THR A 194 6.71 5.46 -37.81
CA THR A 194 7.14 4.56 -38.88
C THR A 194 7.91 3.37 -38.30
N ARG A 195 8.84 3.63 -37.38
CA ARG A 195 9.62 2.60 -36.69
C ARG A 195 8.72 1.61 -35.96
N PHE A 196 7.75 2.09 -35.20
CA PHE A 196 6.81 1.21 -34.53
C PHE A 196 6.04 0.34 -35.53
N MET A 197 5.45 0.94 -36.57
CA MET A 197 4.61 0.24 -37.53
C MET A 197 5.38 -0.80 -38.36
N HIS A 198 6.64 -0.52 -38.71
CA HIS A 198 7.41 -1.34 -39.64
C HIS A 198 8.50 -2.21 -38.98
N GLU A 199 8.97 -1.88 -37.78
CA GLU A 199 10.01 -2.65 -37.08
C GLU A 199 9.44 -3.35 -35.84
N THR A 200 8.72 -2.65 -34.98
CA THR A 200 8.30 -3.17 -33.67
C THR A 200 7.03 -4.03 -33.77
N LEU A 201 5.98 -3.49 -34.38
CA LEU A 201 4.68 -4.16 -34.53
C LEU A 201 4.77 -5.56 -35.17
N PRO A 202 5.49 -5.79 -36.29
CA PRO A 202 5.61 -7.15 -36.84
C PRO A 202 6.24 -8.13 -35.85
N LYS A 203 7.21 -7.69 -35.04
CA LYS A 203 7.83 -8.54 -34.03
C LYS A 203 6.93 -8.79 -32.82
N ILE A 204 6.05 -7.84 -32.47
CA ILE A 204 4.98 -8.10 -31.49
C ILE A 204 4.02 -9.16 -32.05
N CYS A 205 3.67 -9.11 -33.34
CA CYS A 205 2.87 -10.17 -33.97
C CYS A 205 3.59 -11.52 -33.92
N GLU A 206 4.88 -11.56 -34.23
CA GLU A 206 5.72 -12.77 -34.19
C GLU A 206 5.71 -13.41 -32.80
N LEU A 207 5.91 -12.63 -31.74
CA LEU A 207 5.81 -13.13 -30.35
C LEU A 207 4.47 -13.83 -30.05
N VAL A 208 3.36 -13.34 -30.63
CA VAL A 208 2.05 -13.97 -30.47
C VAL A 208 1.91 -15.21 -31.36
N LEU A 209 2.37 -15.15 -32.61
CA LEU A 209 2.31 -16.28 -33.53
C LEU A 209 3.14 -17.47 -33.01
N ASP A 210 4.26 -17.19 -32.35
CA ASP A 210 5.15 -18.15 -31.69
C ASP A 210 4.74 -18.49 -30.25
N LEU A 211 3.59 -18.00 -29.76
CA LEU A 211 3.18 -18.16 -28.36
C LEU A 211 3.20 -19.62 -27.89
N LYS A 212 2.82 -20.58 -28.74
CA LYS A 212 2.86 -22.01 -28.41
C LYS A 212 4.27 -22.54 -28.20
N SER A 213 5.26 -22.04 -28.94
CA SER A 213 6.65 -22.49 -28.81
C SER A 213 7.36 -21.79 -27.63
N ILE A 214 7.01 -20.52 -27.38
CA ILE A 214 7.57 -19.72 -26.28
C ILE A 214 6.96 -20.14 -24.92
N CYS A 215 5.64 -20.36 -24.87
CA CYS A 215 4.89 -20.73 -23.68
C CYS A 215 4.21 -22.11 -23.84
N PRO A 216 4.99 -23.21 -23.91
CA PRO A 216 4.46 -24.56 -24.15
C PRO A 216 3.92 -25.25 -22.89
N GLN A 217 3.87 -24.56 -21.74
CA GLN A 217 3.34 -25.09 -20.48
C GLN A 217 2.13 -24.31 -20.01
N ALA A 218 1.22 -24.99 -19.34
CA ALA A 218 0.09 -24.36 -18.65
C ALA A 218 0.62 -23.40 -17.57
N LEU A 219 0.15 -22.15 -17.61
CA LEU A 219 0.58 -21.10 -16.68
C LEU A 219 -0.33 -21.13 -15.43
N PRO A 220 0.19 -21.44 -14.23
CA PRO A 220 -0.65 -21.57 -13.05
C PRO A 220 -1.20 -20.24 -12.53
N LEU A 221 -2.39 -20.27 -11.96
CA LEU A 221 -2.94 -19.16 -11.19
C LEU A 221 -2.40 -19.18 -9.75
N LEU A 222 -1.99 -18.01 -9.27
CA LEU A 222 -1.64 -17.73 -7.89
C LEU A 222 -2.91 -17.30 -7.13
N LYS A 223 -3.74 -18.29 -6.80
CA LYS A 223 -5.00 -18.13 -6.06
C LYS A 223 -4.78 -17.82 -4.59
N THR A 224 -5.78 -17.20 -3.97
CA THR A 224 -5.87 -16.92 -2.53
C THR A 224 -5.58 -18.15 -1.68
N ARG A 225 -4.91 -17.94 -0.54
CA ARG A 225 -4.55 -18.94 0.49
C ARG A 225 -3.56 -20.01 0.04
N ILE A 226 -3.07 -19.96 -1.19
CA ILE A 226 -2.08 -20.90 -1.71
C ILE A 226 -0.70 -20.21 -1.75
N ASN A 227 0.23 -20.70 -0.94
CA ASN A 227 1.64 -20.36 -1.06
C ASN A 227 2.21 -21.04 -2.31
N ARG A 228 2.52 -20.26 -3.35
CA ARG A 228 3.03 -20.79 -4.61
C ARG A 228 3.93 -19.77 -5.28
N SER A 229 4.96 -20.26 -5.95
CA SER A 229 5.80 -19.48 -6.84
C SER A 229 5.90 -20.15 -8.20
N PHE A 230 6.17 -19.36 -9.23
CA PHE A 230 6.60 -19.86 -10.52
C PHE A 230 7.53 -18.84 -11.18
N THR A 231 8.37 -19.32 -12.09
CA THR A 231 9.39 -18.53 -12.78
C THR A 231 9.22 -18.67 -14.28
N LEU A 232 9.35 -17.57 -15.01
CA LEU A 232 9.23 -17.52 -16.46
C LEU A 232 10.38 -16.71 -17.07
N SER A 233 10.75 -16.97 -18.32
CA SER A 233 11.76 -16.18 -19.02
C SER A 233 11.23 -14.79 -19.39
N GLN A 234 12.10 -13.79 -19.49
CA GLN A 234 11.67 -12.46 -19.94
C GLN A 234 11.05 -12.50 -21.36
N GLU A 235 11.45 -13.47 -22.19
CA GLU A 235 10.80 -13.75 -23.48
C GLU A 235 9.35 -14.25 -23.34
N GLN A 236 9.09 -15.15 -22.40
CA GLN A 236 7.73 -15.58 -22.07
C GLN A 236 6.87 -14.41 -21.58
N ALA A 237 7.44 -13.54 -20.74
CA ALA A 237 6.77 -12.31 -20.32
C ALA A 237 6.43 -11.41 -21.52
N ALA A 238 7.37 -11.21 -22.45
CA ALA A 238 7.16 -10.41 -23.64
C ALA A 238 6.05 -10.97 -24.54
N ALA A 239 6.00 -12.30 -24.74
CA ALA A 239 4.93 -12.95 -25.49
C ALA A 239 3.56 -12.82 -24.81
N LEU A 240 3.49 -12.99 -23.48
CA LEU A 240 2.25 -12.80 -22.72
C LEU A 240 1.77 -11.34 -22.77
N LEU A 241 2.68 -10.36 -22.67
CA LEU A 241 2.35 -8.95 -22.81
C LEU A 241 1.92 -8.60 -24.24
N ALA A 242 2.51 -9.23 -25.26
CA ALA A 242 2.06 -9.09 -26.65
C ALA A 242 0.62 -9.60 -26.82
N CYS A 243 0.24 -10.70 -26.16
CA CYS A 243 -1.15 -11.14 -26.12
C CYS A 243 -2.07 -10.12 -25.42
N ALA A 244 -1.64 -9.57 -24.28
CA ALA A 244 -2.39 -8.52 -23.57
C ALA A 244 -2.54 -7.24 -24.41
N PHE A 245 -1.52 -6.89 -25.19
CA PHE A 245 -1.53 -5.75 -26.12
C PHE A 245 -2.64 -5.91 -27.17
N PHE A 246 -2.81 -7.10 -27.74
CA PHE A 246 -3.91 -7.42 -28.67
C PHE A 246 -5.23 -7.79 -27.97
N CYS A 247 -5.27 -7.70 -26.63
CA CYS A 247 -6.42 -8.04 -25.79
C CYS A 247 -6.89 -9.51 -25.90
N LEU A 248 -5.96 -10.45 -26.10
CA LEU A 248 -6.29 -11.83 -26.48
C LEU A 248 -6.65 -12.77 -25.33
N PHE A 249 -6.47 -12.36 -24.06
CA PHE A 249 -6.80 -13.24 -22.94
C PHE A 249 -8.32 -13.35 -22.76
N PRO A 250 -8.91 -14.55 -22.90
CA PRO A 250 -10.35 -14.74 -22.82
C PRO A 250 -10.86 -14.66 -21.38
N TYR A 251 -12.14 -14.34 -21.22
CA TYR A 251 -12.85 -14.39 -19.94
C TYR A 251 -12.34 -13.43 -18.86
N ARG A 252 -11.54 -12.42 -19.24
CA ARG A 252 -10.95 -11.44 -18.30
C ARG A 252 -11.76 -10.15 -18.17
N SER A 253 -12.99 -10.16 -18.65
CA SER A 253 -13.95 -9.07 -18.55
C SER A 253 -14.88 -9.30 -17.37
N ARG A 254 -15.31 -8.23 -16.69
CA ARG A 254 -16.34 -8.31 -15.63
C ARG A 254 -17.69 -8.84 -16.13
N LEU A 255 -17.91 -8.75 -17.45
CA LEU A 255 -19.12 -9.24 -18.10
C LEU A 255 -18.99 -10.71 -18.52
N SER A 256 -17.85 -11.35 -18.25
CA SER A 256 -17.65 -12.74 -18.65
C SER A 256 -18.59 -13.67 -17.88
N PRO A 257 -19.16 -14.69 -18.55
CA PRO A 257 -19.92 -15.73 -17.86
C PRO A 257 -19.05 -16.62 -16.98
N VAL A 258 -17.72 -16.64 -17.19
CA VAL A 258 -16.78 -17.43 -16.40
C VAL A 258 -16.41 -16.68 -15.12
N LYS A 259 -16.90 -17.17 -13.98
CA LYS A 259 -16.71 -16.54 -12.67
C LYS A 259 -15.34 -16.75 -12.04
N GLU A 260 -14.55 -17.68 -12.55
CA GLU A 260 -13.22 -17.99 -12.04
C GLU A 260 -12.25 -16.79 -12.05
N TYR A 261 -12.41 -15.88 -13.02
CA TYR A 261 -11.59 -14.67 -13.10
C TYR A 261 -12.20 -13.45 -12.40
N GLU A 262 -13.33 -13.59 -11.70
CA GLU A 262 -14.05 -12.46 -11.08
C GLU A 262 -13.17 -11.68 -10.09
N ASN A 263 -12.30 -12.39 -9.37
CA ASN A 263 -11.36 -11.83 -8.39
C ASN A 263 -9.96 -11.53 -8.96
N PHE A 264 -9.77 -11.59 -10.28
CA PHE A 264 -8.50 -11.29 -10.93
C PHE A 264 -8.51 -9.90 -11.58
N PRO A 265 -7.35 -9.21 -11.63
CA PRO A 265 -7.21 -8.02 -12.46
C PRO A 265 -7.44 -8.34 -13.95
N THR A 266 -7.79 -7.32 -14.74
CA THR A 266 -7.88 -7.44 -16.20
C THR A 266 -6.49 -7.25 -16.80
N PRO A 267 -5.89 -8.25 -17.49
CA PRO A 267 -4.56 -8.14 -18.08
C PRO A 267 -4.59 -7.47 -19.47
N ASN A 268 -5.74 -7.46 -20.15
CA ASN A 268 -5.88 -6.91 -21.50
C ASN A 268 -5.81 -5.38 -21.52
N PHE A 269 -5.08 -4.83 -22.48
CA PHE A 269 -4.76 -3.39 -22.55
C PHE A 269 -5.94 -2.50 -23.00
N GLY A 270 -7.11 -3.07 -23.27
CA GLY A 270 -8.26 -2.32 -23.76
C GLY A 270 -8.54 -1.05 -22.94
N LYS A 271 -8.59 -1.14 -21.60
CA LYS A 271 -8.82 0.05 -20.75
C LYS A 271 -7.77 1.15 -21.00
N LEU A 272 -6.53 0.80 -21.31
CA LEU A 272 -5.45 1.75 -21.56
C LEU A 272 -5.70 2.50 -22.85
N TYR A 273 -6.23 1.84 -23.87
CA TYR A 273 -6.44 2.47 -25.17
C TYR A 273 -7.68 3.36 -25.28
N ARG A 274 -8.56 3.38 -24.28
CA ARG A 274 -9.69 4.32 -24.26
C ARG A 274 -9.21 5.76 -24.08
N ALA A 275 -9.94 6.74 -24.63
CA ALA A 275 -9.71 8.15 -24.34
C ALA A 275 -9.65 8.41 -22.82
N GLY A 276 -8.80 9.35 -22.40
CA GLY A 276 -8.56 9.63 -21.00
C GLY A 276 -7.47 10.68 -20.79
N PRO A 277 -6.99 10.84 -19.54
CA PRO A 277 -6.00 11.85 -19.20
C PRO A 277 -4.67 11.66 -19.92
N ALA A 278 -3.88 12.74 -20.02
CA ALA A 278 -2.62 12.78 -20.75
C ALA A 278 -1.61 11.73 -20.27
N ASN A 279 -1.59 11.41 -18.98
CA ASN A 279 -0.70 10.39 -18.41
C ASN A 279 -0.90 8.99 -19.04
N LYS A 280 -2.07 8.66 -19.61
CA LYS A 280 -2.28 7.39 -20.33
C LYS A 280 -1.44 7.31 -21.61
N VAL A 281 -1.25 8.44 -22.29
CA VAL A 281 -0.37 8.56 -23.47
C VAL A 281 1.07 8.28 -23.03
N GLU A 282 1.49 8.84 -21.90
CA GLU A 282 2.84 8.66 -21.36
C GLU A 282 3.11 7.22 -20.92
N LYS A 283 2.12 6.55 -20.31
CA LYS A 283 2.21 5.11 -20.02
C LYS A 283 2.38 4.28 -21.28
N LEU A 284 1.61 4.60 -22.33
CA LEU A 284 1.73 3.92 -23.62
C LEU A 284 3.13 4.12 -24.22
N LYS A 285 3.81 5.26 -24.00
CA LYS A 285 5.22 5.46 -24.36
C LYS A 285 6.14 4.46 -23.68
N CYS A 286 6.02 4.26 -22.37
CA CYS A 286 6.83 3.29 -21.66
C CYS A 286 6.60 1.86 -22.19
N LEU A 287 5.35 1.47 -22.44
CA LEU A 287 5.01 0.12 -22.92
C LEU A 287 5.48 -0.15 -24.35
N LEU A 288 5.33 0.83 -25.25
CA LEU A 288 5.82 0.71 -26.62
C LEU A 288 7.35 0.77 -26.68
N HIS A 289 7.99 1.54 -25.79
CA HIS A 289 9.44 1.52 -25.61
C HIS A 289 9.93 0.13 -25.14
N TYR A 290 9.24 -0.48 -24.18
CA TYR A 290 9.50 -1.87 -23.76
C TYR A 290 9.43 -2.85 -24.93
N PHE A 291 8.34 -2.85 -25.71
CA PHE A 291 8.25 -3.74 -26.87
C PHE A 291 9.38 -3.48 -27.88
N ASN A 292 9.69 -2.21 -28.16
CA ASN A 292 10.78 -1.81 -29.03
C ASN A 292 12.16 -2.28 -28.51
N ARG A 293 12.37 -2.36 -27.19
CA ARG A 293 13.58 -2.89 -26.57
C ARG A 293 13.68 -4.40 -26.74
N VAL A 294 12.69 -5.15 -26.23
CA VAL A 294 12.74 -6.62 -26.18
C VAL A 294 12.67 -7.26 -27.57
N THR A 295 12.02 -6.62 -28.54
CA THR A 295 11.97 -7.12 -29.93
C THR A 295 13.25 -6.80 -30.72
N LYS A 296 14.09 -5.87 -30.28
CA LYS A 296 15.42 -5.64 -30.86
C LYS A 296 16.47 -6.53 -30.25
N LYS A 297 16.48 -6.63 -28.93
CA LYS A 297 17.38 -7.51 -28.17
C LYS A 297 16.57 -8.14 -27.05
N MET A 298 16.18 -9.39 -27.25
CA MET A 298 15.45 -10.14 -26.24
C MET A 298 16.37 -10.37 -25.04
N PRO A 299 15.95 -10.01 -23.82
CA PRO A 299 16.73 -10.30 -22.63
C PRO A 299 16.68 -11.79 -22.25
N ASN A 300 17.81 -12.33 -21.81
CA ASN A 300 17.98 -13.76 -21.50
C ASN A 300 17.71 -14.11 -20.02
N GLY A 301 17.06 -13.21 -19.29
CA GLY A 301 16.74 -13.45 -17.89
C GLY A 301 15.50 -14.26 -17.63
N VAL A 302 15.25 -14.44 -16.35
CA VAL A 302 14.00 -14.97 -15.83
C VAL A 302 13.44 -14.04 -14.75
N ILE A 303 12.13 -14.14 -14.50
CA ILE A 303 11.42 -13.41 -13.46
C ILE A 303 10.56 -14.38 -12.66
N THR A 304 10.44 -14.17 -11.35
CA THR A 304 9.65 -15.01 -10.45
C THR A 304 8.46 -14.22 -9.91
N PHE A 305 7.29 -14.84 -9.94
CA PHE A 305 6.09 -14.40 -9.23
C PHE A 305 5.86 -15.35 -8.07
N GLN A 306 5.67 -14.81 -6.87
CA GLN A 306 5.43 -15.62 -5.69
C GLN A 306 4.32 -15.02 -4.85
N ARG A 307 3.30 -15.83 -4.53
CA ARG A 307 2.29 -15.49 -3.54
C ARG A 307 2.67 -16.10 -2.20
N VAL A 308 2.61 -15.28 -1.15
CA VAL A 308 2.79 -15.73 0.24
C VAL A 308 1.49 -15.48 0.98
N SER A 309 1.04 -16.49 1.73
CA SER A 309 -0.12 -16.43 2.62
C SER A 309 0.25 -16.97 4.00
N LEU A 310 -0.03 -16.20 5.04
CA LEU A 310 0.20 -16.63 6.43
C LEU A 310 -0.94 -17.51 6.92
N TYR A 311 -0.61 -18.63 7.53
CA TYR A 311 -1.56 -19.36 8.36
C TYR A 311 -1.75 -18.67 9.71
N TYR A 312 -2.91 -18.83 10.33
CA TYR A 312 -3.22 -18.22 11.63
C TYR A 312 -2.19 -18.56 12.71
N SER A 313 -1.65 -19.78 12.69
CA SER A 313 -0.58 -20.23 13.60
C SER A 313 0.75 -19.47 13.44
N GLN A 314 0.91 -18.73 12.34
CA GLN A 314 2.09 -17.90 12.04
C GLN A 314 1.83 -16.42 12.34
N TYR A 315 0.65 -16.07 12.85
CA TYR A 315 0.35 -14.68 13.15
C TYR A 315 1.18 -14.23 14.34
N PRO A 316 1.85 -13.08 14.24
CA PRO A 316 2.56 -12.50 15.35
C PRO A 316 1.58 -12.14 16.47
N LYS A 317 1.98 -12.45 17.70
CA LYS A 317 1.27 -12.02 18.89
C LYS A 317 1.86 -10.70 19.37
N TRP A 318 1.36 -9.59 18.82
CA TRP A 318 1.94 -8.26 19.01
C TRP A 318 2.19 -7.89 20.48
N ASN A 319 1.25 -8.21 21.37
CA ASN A 319 1.34 -7.88 22.80
C ASN A 319 2.34 -8.75 23.58
N GLU A 320 2.84 -9.83 22.98
CA GLU A 320 3.84 -10.73 23.57
C GLU A 320 5.24 -10.51 22.98
N MET A 321 5.40 -9.59 22.01
CA MET A 321 6.68 -9.32 21.36
C MET A 321 7.57 -8.44 22.22
N ASP A 322 8.82 -8.87 22.40
CA ASP A 322 9.90 -8.18 23.12
C ASP A 322 11.06 -7.77 22.20
N THR A 323 10.85 -7.83 20.88
CA THR A 323 11.88 -7.56 19.88
C THR A 323 12.19 -6.08 19.77
N ASP A 324 13.48 -5.74 19.77
CA ASP A 324 13.95 -4.37 19.57
C ASP A 324 13.58 -3.82 18.18
N LEU A 325 13.38 -2.49 18.12
CA LEU A 325 13.20 -1.79 16.86
C LEU A 325 14.49 -1.84 16.02
N CYS A 326 14.33 -2.05 14.72
CA CYS A 326 15.44 -2.05 13.75
C CYS A 326 15.95 -0.63 13.47
N ASP A 327 17.17 -0.47 12.93
CA ASP A 327 17.65 0.87 12.55
C ASP A 327 16.73 1.45 11.48
N LEU A 328 16.47 2.76 11.57
CA LEU A 328 15.67 3.52 10.62
C LEU A 328 16.54 4.58 9.96
N ASN A 329 16.65 4.54 8.63
CA ASN A 329 17.17 5.68 7.87
C ASN A 329 16.00 6.35 7.16
N MET A 330 15.89 7.68 7.29
CA MET A 330 14.90 8.49 6.58
C MET A 330 15.61 9.43 5.59
N THR A 331 15.10 9.47 4.36
CA THR A 331 15.59 10.40 3.34
C THR A 331 14.43 11.00 2.56
N THR A 332 14.59 12.25 2.12
CA THR A 332 13.67 12.95 1.22
C THR A 332 14.32 13.11 -0.15
N GLY A 333 13.50 13.19 -1.21
CA GLY A 333 13.97 13.43 -2.58
C GLY A 333 14.52 12.21 -3.33
N ARG A 334 14.51 11.01 -2.72
CA ARG A 334 14.81 9.74 -3.40
C ARG A 334 13.57 8.89 -3.58
N LYS A 335 13.55 8.10 -4.65
CA LYS A 335 12.46 7.17 -4.94
C LYS A 335 12.82 5.74 -4.55
N ILE A 336 11.82 4.90 -4.28
CA ILE A 336 12.02 3.52 -3.84
C ILE A 336 12.82 2.70 -4.87
N GLU A 337 12.50 2.84 -6.15
CA GLU A 337 13.15 2.11 -7.25
C GLU A 337 14.63 2.46 -7.46
N GLU A 338 15.07 3.61 -6.95
CA GLU A 338 16.46 4.09 -7.02
C GLU A 338 17.37 3.46 -5.95
N ILE A 339 16.78 2.80 -4.95
CA ILE A 339 17.53 2.17 -3.86
C ILE A 339 17.77 0.71 -4.23
N LYS A 340 19.04 0.31 -4.35
CA LYS A 340 19.44 -1.03 -4.76
C LYS A 340 19.76 -1.91 -3.55
N ASN A 341 19.79 -3.23 -3.75
CA ASN A 341 20.11 -4.23 -2.72
C ASN A 341 19.18 -4.19 -1.49
N VAL A 342 17.91 -3.88 -1.74
CA VAL A 342 16.84 -3.77 -0.73
C VAL A 342 15.58 -4.44 -1.25
N LEU A 343 14.70 -4.83 -0.33
CA LEU A 343 13.32 -5.15 -0.67
C LEU A 343 12.56 -3.86 -0.93
N GLN A 344 12.08 -3.68 -2.15
CA GLN A 344 11.34 -2.49 -2.56
C GLN A 344 9.85 -2.71 -2.36
N VAL A 345 9.18 -1.78 -1.69
CA VAL A 345 7.73 -1.89 -1.43
C VAL A 345 6.93 -1.28 -2.58
N ASP A 346 6.00 -2.05 -3.11
CA ASP A 346 4.93 -1.60 -3.98
C ASP A 346 3.68 -1.30 -3.13
N PHE A 347 3.19 -0.06 -3.20
CA PHE A 347 2.02 0.40 -2.46
C PHE A 347 0.76 -0.06 -3.19
N ALA A 348 0.57 -1.37 -3.14
CA ALA A 348 -0.31 -2.06 -4.05
C ALA A 348 -1.79 -1.79 -3.79
N ASN A 349 -2.60 -2.00 -4.81
CA ASN A 349 -4.01 -2.35 -4.64
C ASN A 349 -4.11 -3.86 -4.33
N LYS A 350 -5.17 -4.29 -3.62
CA LYS A 350 -5.41 -5.73 -3.40
C LYS A 350 -5.50 -6.49 -4.73
N TYR A 351 -6.00 -5.83 -5.78
CA TYR A 351 -5.87 -6.26 -7.16
C TYR A 351 -4.57 -5.70 -7.72
N ILE A 352 -3.50 -6.51 -7.65
CA ILE A 352 -2.14 -6.08 -8.01
C ILE A 352 -2.07 -5.35 -9.36
N GLY A 353 -1.28 -4.27 -9.39
CA GLY A 353 -1.15 -3.34 -10.50
C GLY A 353 -2.27 -2.30 -10.60
N GLY A 354 -3.28 -2.36 -9.72
CA GLY A 354 -4.30 -1.33 -9.54
C GLY A 354 -4.90 -0.81 -10.85
N GLY A 355 -4.70 0.49 -11.10
CA GLY A 355 -5.16 1.20 -12.28
C GLY A 355 -4.17 1.26 -13.44
N VAL A 356 -3.15 0.38 -13.52
CA VAL A 356 -2.02 0.54 -14.47
C VAL A 356 -2.49 0.59 -15.92
N LEU A 357 -3.40 -0.30 -16.30
CA LEU A 357 -4.03 -0.32 -17.62
C LEU A 357 -5.24 0.63 -17.71
N GLY A 358 -5.42 1.57 -16.77
CA GLY A 358 -6.52 2.52 -16.71
C GLY A 358 -6.02 3.92 -16.37
N HIS A 359 -6.75 4.60 -15.48
CA HIS A 359 -6.48 5.99 -15.09
C HIS A 359 -5.45 6.14 -13.96
N GLY A 360 -5.25 5.12 -13.11
CA GLY A 360 -4.39 5.24 -11.93
C GLY A 360 -2.95 5.52 -12.34
N CYS A 361 -2.28 6.50 -11.78
CA CYS A 361 -0.92 6.87 -12.18
C CYS A 361 -0.09 7.31 -10.98
N VAL A 362 -0.23 6.58 -9.88
CA VAL A 362 0.51 6.81 -8.64
C VAL A 362 1.64 5.77 -8.51
N GLN A 363 2.18 5.56 -7.32
CA GLN A 363 3.40 4.76 -7.10
C GLN A 363 3.34 3.35 -7.74
N GLU A 364 2.29 2.56 -7.50
CA GLU A 364 2.12 1.21 -8.06
C GLU A 364 2.07 1.25 -9.60
N GLU A 365 1.18 2.06 -10.19
CA GLU A 365 1.02 2.07 -11.63
C GLU A 365 2.24 2.62 -12.37
N ILE A 366 2.92 3.60 -11.80
CA ILE A 366 4.18 4.12 -12.33
C ILE A 366 5.21 2.99 -12.35
N ARG A 367 5.35 2.23 -11.25
CA ARG A 367 6.32 1.15 -11.16
C ARG A 367 6.05 0.06 -12.20
N PHE A 368 4.79 -0.36 -12.34
CA PHE A 368 4.39 -1.35 -13.35
C PHE A 368 4.55 -0.82 -14.79
N THR A 369 4.43 0.50 -14.99
CA THR A 369 4.60 1.13 -16.31
C THR A 369 6.07 1.19 -16.73
N ILE A 370 7.00 1.48 -15.81
CA ILE A 370 8.44 1.53 -16.12
C ILE A 370 9.12 0.16 -16.07
N CYS A 371 8.50 -0.82 -15.40
CA CYS A 371 8.88 -2.24 -15.35
C CYS A 371 7.75 -3.15 -15.89
N PRO A 372 7.46 -3.15 -17.21
CA PRO A 372 6.25 -3.76 -17.77
C PRO A 372 6.09 -5.27 -17.53
N GLU A 373 7.18 -5.99 -17.27
CA GLU A 373 7.15 -7.42 -16.90
C GLU A 373 6.28 -7.67 -15.65
N MET A 374 6.18 -6.70 -14.74
CA MET A 374 5.30 -6.77 -13.56
C MET A 374 3.82 -6.87 -13.95
N ILE A 375 3.41 -6.36 -15.12
CA ILE A 375 2.02 -6.41 -15.60
C ILE A 375 1.57 -7.86 -15.85
N VAL A 376 2.49 -8.81 -16.04
CA VAL A 376 2.14 -10.23 -16.12
C VAL A 376 1.49 -10.73 -14.82
N SER A 377 1.74 -10.08 -13.68
CA SER A 377 1.05 -10.45 -12.43
C SER A 377 -0.48 -10.25 -12.49
N LEU A 378 -1.00 -9.31 -13.30
CA LEU A 378 -2.44 -9.15 -13.54
C LEU A 378 -3.03 -10.40 -14.23
N LEU A 379 -2.21 -11.17 -14.93
CA LEU A 379 -2.63 -12.40 -15.60
C LEU A 379 -2.77 -13.58 -14.64
N VAL A 380 -1.99 -13.60 -13.56
CA VAL A 380 -1.81 -14.83 -12.74
C VAL A 380 -2.22 -14.67 -11.28
N CYS A 381 -2.29 -13.45 -10.74
CA CYS A 381 -2.53 -13.22 -9.32
C CYS A 381 -4.00 -12.88 -9.03
N GLU A 382 -4.64 -13.67 -8.17
CA GLU A 382 -5.94 -13.33 -7.59
C GLU A 382 -5.77 -12.18 -6.57
N ALA A 383 -6.83 -11.43 -6.29
CA ALA A 383 -6.84 -10.39 -5.25
C ALA A 383 -6.26 -10.89 -3.92
N MET A 384 -5.46 -10.07 -3.25
CA MET A 384 -4.84 -10.40 -1.95
C MET A 384 -5.85 -10.34 -0.79
N GLU A 385 -5.83 -11.33 0.09
CA GLU A 385 -6.42 -11.27 1.43
C GLU A 385 -5.50 -10.53 2.40
N LYS A 386 -5.98 -10.18 3.61
CA LYS A 386 -5.27 -9.36 4.60
C LYS A 386 -3.91 -9.94 5.07
N ASN A 387 -3.74 -11.24 4.97
CA ASN A 387 -2.59 -12.03 5.41
C ASN A 387 -1.75 -12.53 4.23
N GLU A 388 -1.84 -11.86 3.08
CA GLU A 388 -1.15 -12.24 1.86
C GLU A 388 -0.34 -11.10 1.26
N CYS A 389 0.71 -11.44 0.52
CA CYS A 389 1.46 -10.51 -0.29
C CYS A 389 1.95 -11.20 -1.57
N ILE A 390 2.41 -10.41 -2.54
CA ILE A 390 2.95 -10.91 -3.80
C ILE A 390 4.36 -10.37 -4.00
N PHE A 391 5.31 -11.26 -4.27
CA PHE A 391 6.67 -10.90 -4.64
C PHE A 391 6.84 -10.98 -6.16
N LEU A 392 7.51 -9.95 -6.69
CA LEU A 392 7.89 -9.80 -8.09
C LEU A 392 9.42 -9.66 -8.11
N ILE A 393 10.09 -10.70 -8.57
CA ILE A 393 11.55 -10.84 -8.45
C ILE A 393 12.16 -10.90 -9.84
N GLY A 394 13.15 -10.06 -10.10
CA GLY A 394 13.93 -10.10 -11.34
C GLY A 394 13.43 -9.23 -12.48
N CYS A 395 12.32 -8.50 -12.30
CA CYS A 395 11.77 -7.62 -13.32
C CYS A 395 12.76 -6.49 -13.67
N GLU A 396 12.90 -6.20 -14.96
CA GLU A 396 13.76 -5.14 -15.49
C GLU A 396 13.03 -3.80 -15.56
N GLN A 397 13.74 -2.71 -15.24
CA GLN A 397 13.28 -1.36 -15.56
C GLN A 397 13.71 -0.98 -16.99
N TYR A 398 12.75 -0.53 -17.80
CA TYR A 398 12.99 -0.19 -19.21
C TYR A 398 12.93 1.31 -19.49
N SER A 399 12.20 2.06 -18.67
CA SER A 399 11.92 3.48 -18.92
C SER A 399 12.36 4.37 -17.76
N LYS A 400 12.90 5.53 -18.09
CA LYS A 400 12.98 6.69 -17.20
C LYS A 400 11.65 7.43 -17.20
N TYR A 401 11.39 8.16 -16.13
CA TYR A 401 10.19 8.97 -16.03
C TYR A 401 10.40 10.20 -15.14
N LYS A 402 9.52 11.18 -15.33
CA LYS A 402 9.38 12.36 -14.47
C LYS A 402 7.92 12.62 -14.12
N GLY A 403 7.69 13.44 -13.12
CA GLY A 403 6.34 13.74 -12.62
C GLY A 403 5.69 12.56 -11.89
N TYR A 404 4.45 12.78 -11.46
CA TYR A 404 3.65 11.87 -10.66
C TYR A 404 2.16 12.18 -10.87
N GLY A 405 1.28 11.17 -10.78
CA GLY A 405 -0.15 11.38 -10.99
C GLY A 405 -0.43 11.88 -12.42
N ASP A 406 -1.09 13.04 -12.51
CA ASP A 406 -1.43 13.66 -13.80
C ASP A 406 -0.22 14.27 -14.52
N SER A 407 0.87 14.57 -13.79
CA SER A 407 2.11 15.12 -14.36
C SER A 407 3.09 14.06 -14.86
N PHE A 408 2.78 12.77 -14.70
CA PHE A 408 3.64 11.66 -15.13
C PHE A 408 3.98 11.75 -16.62
N LYS A 409 5.27 11.64 -16.94
CA LYS A 409 5.82 11.66 -18.30
C LYS A 409 6.92 10.63 -18.49
N TYR A 410 6.90 9.98 -19.65
CA TYR A 410 8.03 9.17 -20.12
C TYR A 410 9.24 10.07 -20.38
N ASP A 411 10.42 9.63 -19.94
CA ASP A 411 11.64 10.43 -19.99
C ASP A 411 12.82 9.70 -20.64
N GLY A 412 12.52 8.70 -21.49
CA GLY A 412 13.52 7.99 -22.28
C GLY A 412 13.89 6.61 -21.75
N ASP A 413 14.93 6.05 -22.35
CA ASP A 413 15.42 4.71 -22.07
C ASP A 413 16.13 4.62 -20.70
N PHE A 414 15.85 3.55 -19.98
CA PHE A 414 16.60 3.17 -18.79
C PHE A 414 17.44 1.92 -19.10
N GLN A 415 18.76 2.03 -18.92
CA GLN A 415 19.67 0.89 -19.04
C GLN A 415 19.84 0.25 -17.67
N ASP A 416 19.12 -0.84 -17.44
CA ASP A 416 19.18 -1.55 -16.17
C ASP A 416 20.45 -2.41 -16.08
N ASN A 417 21.42 -1.90 -15.34
CA ASN A 417 22.69 -2.58 -15.05
C ASN A 417 22.63 -3.37 -13.73
N THR A 418 21.43 -3.57 -13.15
CA THR A 418 21.27 -4.38 -11.92
C THR A 418 21.79 -5.80 -12.18
N PRO A 419 22.71 -6.32 -11.34
CA PRO A 419 23.25 -7.67 -11.47
C PRO A 419 22.17 -8.74 -11.46
N ARG A 420 22.50 -9.94 -11.94
CA ARG A 420 21.60 -11.10 -11.92
C ARG A 420 22.04 -12.11 -10.86
N ASP A 421 21.08 -12.78 -10.22
CA ASP A 421 21.36 -13.89 -9.32
C ASP A 421 21.70 -15.20 -10.07
N SER A 422 22.00 -16.25 -9.31
CA SER A 422 22.29 -17.59 -9.86
C SER A 422 21.15 -18.20 -10.68
N TRP A 423 19.92 -17.70 -10.55
CA TRP A 423 18.75 -18.13 -11.34
C TRP A 423 18.60 -17.31 -12.63
N GLY A 424 19.33 -16.22 -12.80
CA GLY A 424 19.27 -15.33 -13.95
C GLY A 424 18.28 -14.17 -13.77
N ARG A 425 17.76 -13.98 -12.55
CA ARG A 425 16.84 -12.90 -12.18
C ARG A 425 17.65 -11.68 -11.81
N ARG A 426 17.21 -10.48 -12.24
CA ARG A 426 17.84 -9.26 -11.73
C ARG A 426 17.70 -9.16 -10.21
N TRP A 427 18.67 -8.57 -9.53
CA TRP A 427 18.60 -8.21 -8.10
C TRP A 427 17.66 -7.02 -7.86
N CYS A 428 16.41 -7.21 -8.26
CA CYS A 428 15.30 -6.32 -8.07
C CYS A 428 14.18 -7.13 -7.41
N HIS A 429 14.00 -6.95 -6.11
CA HIS A 429 12.98 -7.63 -5.32
C HIS A 429 11.90 -6.61 -4.97
N VAL A 430 10.69 -6.82 -5.47
CA VAL A 430 9.54 -5.98 -5.16
C VAL A 430 8.51 -6.81 -4.38
N VAL A 431 7.98 -6.26 -3.29
CA VAL A 431 6.85 -6.83 -2.56
C VAL A 431 5.63 -5.93 -2.67
N ALA A 432 4.54 -6.47 -3.18
CA ALA A 432 3.25 -5.82 -3.26
C ALA A 432 2.46 -6.11 -1.97
N ILE A 433 2.14 -5.04 -1.23
CA ILE A 433 1.27 -5.07 -0.06
C ILE A 433 0.21 -3.99 -0.17
N ASP A 434 -1.06 -4.36 -0.01
CA ASP A 434 -2.19 -3.43 -0.10
C ASP A 434 -2.58 -2.85 1.24
N ALA A 435 -2.63 -1.52 1.35
CA ALA A 435 -3.14 -0.82 2.54
C ALA A 435 -4.67 -0.82 2.58
N ILE A 436 -5.25 -0.52 3.75
CA ILE A 436 -6.68 -0.20 3.85
C ILE A 436 -6.94 1.18 3.23
N TYR A 437 -8.03 1.30 2.47
CA TYR A 437 -8.60 2.59 2.09
C TYR A 437 -9.49 3.09 3.24
N PHE A 438 -9.16 4.25 3.81
CA PHE A 438 -9.96 4.86 4.87
C PHE A 438 -10.90 5.92 4.30
N ARG A 439 -12.19 5.79 4.60
CA ARG A 439 -13.16 6.81 4.20
C ARG A 439 -13.15 7.96 5.20
N GLU A 440 -13.15 7.61 6.48
CA GLU A 440 -13.06 8.56 7.58
C GLU A 440 -11.68 8.45 8.26
N PRO A 441 -10.93 9.55 8.41
CA PRO A 441 -9.58 9.52 8.98
C PRO A 441 -9.50 8.98 10.40
N SER A 442 -10.58 8.94 11.18
CA SER A 442 -10.55 8.39 12.54
C SER A 442 -10.57 6.85 12.57
N GLU A 443 -11.06 6.19 11.51
CA GLU A 443 -11.22 4.73 11.48
C GLU A 443 -9.89 4.01 11.68
N GLN A 444 -8.80 4.56 11.14
CA GLN A 444 -7.48 3.95 11.14
C GLN A 444 -6.87 3.72 12.53
N TYR A 445 -7.37 4.40 13.56
CA TYR A 445 -6.92 4.24 14.94
C TYR A 445 -7.63 3.10 15.68
N HIS A 446 -8.61 2.44 15.05
CA HIS A 446 -9.18 1.22 15.60
C HIS A 446 -8.14 0.10 15.59
N MET A 447 -7.90 -0.51 16.76
CA MET A 447 -6.86 -1.53 16.93
C MET A 447 -6.98 -2.70 15.96
N THR A 448 -8.19 -3.13 15.60
CA THR A 448 -8.39 -4.19 14.60
C THR A 448 -7.87 -3.81 13.21
N LEU A 449 -7.92 -2.53 12.84
CA LEU A 449 -7.39 -2.03 11.57
C LEU A 449 -5.88 -1.78 11.67
N VAL A 450 -5.37 -1.33 12.82
CA VAL A 450 -3.92 -1.27 13.10
C VAL A 450 -3.29 -2.65 12.98
N GLU A 451 -3.85 -3.66 13.64
CA GLU A 451 -3.40 -5.06 13.57
C GLU A 451 -3.46 -5.63 12.16
N ARG A 452 -4.47 -5.24 11.36
CA ARG A 452 -4.56 -5.63 9.95
C ARG A 452 -3.36 -5.09 9.17
N GLU A 453 -3.06 -3.80 9.31
CA GLU A 453 -1.95 -3.16 8.58
C GLU A 453 -0.59 -3.72 9.03
N LEU A 454 -0.43 -3.96 10.34
CA LEU A 454 0.72 -4.66 10.91
C LEU A 454 0.88 -6.06 10.32
N LEU A 455 -0.18 -6.86 10.28
CA LEU A 455 -0.16 -8.21 9.71
C LEU A 455 0.20 -8.20 8.22
N LYS A 456 -0.37 -7.26 7.45
CA LYS A 456 -0.09 -7.10 6.03
C LYS A 456 1.39 -6.75 5.78
N ALA A 457 1.91 -5.76 6.49
CA ALA A 457 3.31 -5.37 6.42
C ALA A 457 4.23 -6.53 6.85
N TYR A 458 3.94 -7.19 7.97
CA TYR A 458 4.68 -8.35 8.45
C TYR A 458 4.70 -9.50 7.44
N THR A 459 3.58 -9.77 6.78
CA THR A 459 3.49 -10.77 5.72
C THR A 459 4.47 -10.47 4.57
N GLY A 460 4.61 -9.20 4.19
CA GLY A 460 5.54 -8.77 3.16
C GLY A 460 6.99 -8.65 3.61
N PHE A 461 7.24 -8.40 4.89
CA PHE A 461 8.57 -8.07 5.43
C PHE A 461 9.23 -9.22 6.18
N ARG A 462 8.50 -10.30 6.49
CA ARG A 462 9.09 -11.49 7.12
C ARG A 462 9.99 -12.25 6.14
N PRO A 463 11.12 -12.82 6.60
CA PRO A 463 11.93 -13.73 5.80
C PRO A 463 11.12 -14.90 5.23
N ILE A 464 11.37 -15.24 3.97
CA ILE A 464 10.74 -16.39 3.31
C ILE A 464 11.71 -17.57 3.34
N GLY A 465 11.35 -18.63 4.06
CA GLY A 465 12.10 -19.88 4.15
C GLY A 465 12.54 -20.21 5.58
N GLN A 466 12.57 -21.50 5.93
CA GLN A 466 13.07 -21.93 7.24
C GLN A 466 14.57 -21.62 7.35
N GLY A 467 14.95 -20.79 8.33
CA GLY A 467 16.35 -20.52 8.66
C GLY A 467 17.07 -19.47 7.80
N LEU A 468 16.35 -18.65 7.02
CA LEU A 468 16.93 -17.52 6.30
C LEU A 468 16.63 -16.22 7.05
N GLU A 469 17.66 -15.50 7.47
CA GLU A 469 17.55 -14.08 7.84
C GLU A 469 17.49 -13.24 6.55
N TYR A 470 16.68 -12.18 6.53
CA TYR A 470 16.75 -11.22 5.43
C TYR A 470 18.02 -10.40 5.55
N GLU A 471 18.93 -10.59 4.60
CA GLU A 471 20.19 -9.83 4.52
C GLU A 471 20.03 -8.43 3.90
N PHE A 472 18.79 -8.01 3.62
CA PHE A 472 18.51 -6.77 2.89
C PHE A 472 17.62 -5.83 3.71
N GLY A 473 17.89 -4.52 3.59
CA GLY A 473 17.00 -3.50 4.13
C GLY A 473 15.70 -3.41 3.32
N ILE A 474 14.69 -2.73 3.87
CA ILE A 474 13.41 -2.51 3.20
C ILE A 474 13.33 -1.05 2.72
N ALA A 475 13.16 -0.80 1.43
CA ALA A 475 12.87 0.54 0.92
C ALA A 475 11.36 0.71 0.77
N THR A 476 10.76 1.45 1.70
CA THR A 476 9.31 1.75 1.72
C THR A 476 9.05 3.26 1.74
N GLY A 477 7.83 3.67 2.08
CA GLY A 477 7.52 5.03 2.50
C GLY A 477 6.09 5.25 2.91
N ASN A 478 5.43 6.28 2.36
CA ASN A 478 4.08 6.71 2.75
C ASN A 478 2.99 5.74 2.25
N TRP A 479 3.12 4.46 2.60
CA TRP A 479 2.25 3.35 2.19
C TRP A 479 0.81 3.61 2.65
N GLY A 480 -0.12 3.64 1.69
CA GLY A 480 -1.53 3.89 1.97
C GLY A 480 -1.89 5.34 2.33
N CYS A 481 -0.95 6.29 2.32
CA CYS A 481 -1.19 7.65 2.84
C CYS A 481 -1.62 8.68 1.79
N GLY A 482 -1.60 8.31 0.52
CA GLY A 482 -2.06 9.16 -0.59
C GLY A 482 -3.53 8.88 -0.92
N ALA A 483 -3.77 8.21 -2.05
CA ALA A 483 -5.10 7.85 -2.53
C ALA A 483 -5.96 7.01 -1.55
N PHE A 484 -5.35 6.48 -0.48
CA PHE A 484 -5.98 5.61 0.52
C PHE A 484 -6.19 6.30 1.88
N HIS A 485 -5.80 7.58 1.99
CA HIS A 485 -6.06 8.47 3.13
C HIS A 485 -5.52 7.98 4.50
N GLY A 486 -4.53 7.10 4.50
CA GLY A 486 -3.81 6.74 5.72
C GLY A 486 -3.00 7.90 6.31
N ASP A 487 -2.93 7.94 7.63
CA ASP A 487 -2.08 8.85 8.38
C ASP A 487 -0.62 8.41 8.25
N ARG A 488 0.24 9.35 7.84
CA ARG A 488 1.66 9.10 7.58
C ARG A 488 2.41 8.70 8.84
N GLN A 489 2.08 9.32 9.97
CA GLN A 489 2.76 9.06 11.22
C GLN A 489 2.33 7.71 11.79
N LEU A 490 1.04 7.37 11.74
CA LEU A 490 0.55 6.05 12.15
C LEU A 490 1.17 4.93 11.28
N LYS A 491 1.23 5.13 9.96
CA LYS A 491 1.83 4.16 9.03
C LYS A 491 3.35 4.04 9.18
N ALA A 492 4.04 5.11 9.56
CA ALA A 492 5.44 5.08 9.94
C ALA A 492 5.67 4.61 11.38
N GLN A 493 4.60 4.37 12.15
CA GLN A 493 4.62 4.18 13.60
C GLN A 493 5.41 5.25 14.35
N ASN A 494 5.32 6.49 13.88
CA ASN A 494 6.04 7.65 14.41
C ASN A 494 5.08 8.67 15.08
N VAL A 495 4.20 8.21 15.96
CA VAL A 495 3.20 9.05 16.67
C VAL A 495 3.52 9.10 18.16
N ASP A 496 3.89 10.28 18.66
CA ASP A 496 4.09 10.51 20.10
C ASP A 496 2.76 10.55 20.87
N ILE A 497 2.82 10.48 22.20
CA ILE A 497 1.65 10.46 23.08
C ILE A 497 0.72 11.67 22.86
N VAL A 498 1.26 12.86 22.63
CA VAL A 498 0.44 14.06 22.44
C VAL A 498 -0.34 13.94 21.14
N GLN A 499 0.32 13.50 20.07
CA GLN A 499 -0.32 13.32 18.79
C GLN A 499 -1.31 12.15 18.80
N THR A 500 -1.01 11.06 19.52
CA THR A 500 -1.95 9.96 19.75
C THR A 500 -3.21 10.44 20.48
N ALA A 501 -3.08 11.32 21.48
CA ALA A 501 -4.21 11.93 22.16
C ALA A 501 -5.04 12.84 21.25
N ILE A 502 -4.40 13.68 20.44
CA ILE A 502 -5.08 14.54 19.45
C ILE A 502 -5.88 13.69 18.45
N ASN A 503 -5.25 12.64 17.92
CA ASN A 503 -5.83 11.79 16.89
C ASN A 503 -7.00 10.94 17.38
N ASN A 504 -7.05 10.61 18.67
CA ASN A 504 -8.16 9.86 19.27
C ASN A 504 -9.48 10.65 19.32
N GLY A 505 -9.42 11.99 19.35
CA GLY A 505 -10.59 12.86 19.31
C GLY A 505 -11.41 12.97 20.62
N ASN A 506 -11.17 12.11 21.62
CA ASN A 506 -11.85 12.14 22.93
C ASN A 506 -11.04 12.86 24.05
N PHE A 507 -9.94 13.51 23.67
CA PHE A 507 -9.03 14.21 24.59
C PHE A 507 -8.96 15.71 24.32
N LYS A 508 -10.02 16.30 23.77
CA LYS A 508 -9.99 17.73 23.38
C LYS A 508 -9.69 18.63 24.57
N THR A 509 -10.30 18.32 25.71
CA THR A 509 -10.10 19.08 26.96
C THR A 509 -8.71 18.88 27.53
N LEU A 510 -8.18 17.65 27.46
CA LEU A 510 -6.83 17.33 27.92
C LEU A 510 -5.76 18.03 27.07
N VAL A 511 -5.91 18.04 25.75
CA VAL A 511 -4.99 18.73 24.83
C VAL A 511 -5.00 20.24 25.11
N ARG A 512 -6.18 20.85 25.26
CA ARG A 512 -6.31 22.27 25.66
C ARG A 512 -5.62 22.57 26.99
N ALA A 513 -5.75 21.66 27.96
CA ALA A 513 -5.11 21.79 29.26
C ALA A 513 -3.57 21.66 29.17
N LEU A 514 -3.07 20.75 28.35
CA LEU A 514 -1.63 20.58 28.10
C LEU A 514 -1.01 21.80 27.42
N GLU A 515 -1.73 22.43 26.48
CA GLU A 515 -1.34 23.69 25.84
C GLU A 515 -1.29 24.83 26.86
N ALA A 516 -2.35 25.02 27.64
CA ALA A 516 -2.39 26.07 28.67
C ALA A 516 -1.30 25.92 29.76
N ALA A 517 -0.85 24.68 30.01
CA ALA A 517 0.19 24.36 30.98
C ALA A 517 1.62 24.36 30.42
N ASP A 518 1.82 24.60 29.12
CA ASP A 518 3.11 24.44 28.41
C ASP A 518 3.75 23.05 28.57
N LEU A 519 2.94 21.99 28.64
CA LEU A 519 3.45 20.61 28.81
C LEU A 519 3.55 19.82 27.50
N VAL A 520 3.06 20.37 26.38
CA VAL A 520 3.10 19.73 25.07
C VAL A 520 4.52 19.31 24.68
N THR A 521 5.51 20.20 24.82
CA THR A 521 6.91 19.91 24.48
C THR A 521 7.51 18.83 25.39
N THR A 522 7.14 18.83 26.67
CA THR A 522 7.60 17.83 27.64
C THR A 522 7.12 16.43 27.27
N LEU A 523 5.83 16.30 26.94
CA LEU A 523 5.22 15.01 26.57
C LEU A 523 5.50 14.58 25.13
N LYS A 524 6.05 15.46 24.29
CA LYS A 524 6.67 15.11 23.01
C LYS A 524 8.14 14.69 23.13
N GLY A 525 8.75 14.84 24.31
CA GLY A 525 10.14 14.44 24.57
C GLY A 525 10.34 12.92 24.49
N ASN A 526 11.58 12.47 24.66
CA ASN A 526 12.01 11.08 24.37
C ASN A 526 11.30 9.99 25.20
N GLY A 527 10.61 10.32 26.29
CA GLY A 527 9.97 9.31 27.16
C GLY A 527 10.98 8.31 27.74
N PRO A 528 10.56 7.06 28.03
CA PRO A 528 9.19 6.56 27.90
C PRO A 528 8.26 7.14 28.98
N PHE A 529 7.00 7.36 28.64
CA PHE A 529 5.96 7.81 29.56
C PHE A 529 4.83 6.78 29.73
N THR A 530 4.16 6.81 30.87
CA THR A 530 2.83 6.21 31.04
C THR A 530 1.86 7.32 31.41
N VAL A 531 0.85 7.55 30.59
CA VAL A 531 -0.11 8.65 30.79
C VAL A 531 -1.49 8.08 31.10
N PHE A 532 -2.01 8.37 32.28
CA PHE A 532 -3.41 8.10 32.61
C PHE A 532 -4.26 9.27 32.11
N ALA A 533 -4.76 9.20 30.88
CA ALA A 533 -5.41 10.31 30.20
C ALA A 533 -6.92 10.38 30.52
N PRO A 534 -7.42 11.41 31.22
CA PRO A 534 -8.84 11.61 31.41
C PRO A 534 -9.52 11.95 30.08
N ASN A 535 -10.58 11.24 29.72
CA ASN A 535 -11.39 11.58 28.55
C ASN A 535 -12.24 12.84 28.81
N ASP A 536 -12.87 13.40 27.77
CA ASP A 536 -13.72 14.59 27.92
C ASP A 536 -14.87 14.41 28.94
N ALA A 537 -15.42 13.19 29.08
CA ALA A 537 -16.44 12.89 30.09
C ALA A 537 -15.90 12.97 31.53
N ALA A 538 -14.63 12.62 31.76
CA ALA A 538 -13.97 12.76 33.06
C ALA A 538 -13.85 14.23 33.48
N PHE A 539 -13.52 15.13 32.54
CA PHE A 539 -13.49 16.57 32.81
C PHE A 539 -14.88 17.13 33.11
N ASN A 540 -15.92 16.62 32.47
CA ASN A 540 -17.31 17.02 32.75
C ASN A 540 -17.80 16.61 34.15
N LYS A 541 -17.13 15.67 34.83
CA LYS A 541 -17.40 15.31 36.23
C LYS A 541 -16.86 16.33 37.23
N LEU A 542 -15.98 17.26 36.80
CA LEU A 542 -15.47 18.30 37.69
C LEU A 542 -16.61 19.26 38.10
N PRO A 543 -16.58 19.82 39.32
CA PRO A 543 -17.55 20.83 39.73
C PRO A 543 -17.56 22.01 38.75
N ALA A 544 -18.75 22.58 38.49
CA ALA A 544 -18.91 23.68 37.55
C ALA A 544 -17.94 24.84 37.86
N GLY A 545 -17.29 25.36 36.82
CA GLY A 545 -16.28 26.43 36.93
C GLY A 545 -14.86 25.98 37.31
N THR A 546 -14.65 24.72 37.74
CA THR A 546 -13.31 24.24 38.13
C THR A 546 -12.34 24.24 36.95
N LEU A 547 -12.76 23.72 35.79
CA LEU A 547 -11.91 23.65 34.61
C LEU A 547 -11.57 25.04 34.07
N ASP A 548 -12.56 25.94 34.01
CA ASP A 548 -12.35 27.31 33.54
C ASP A 548 -11.41 28.08 34.47
N ASP A 549 -11.51 27.84 35.79
CA ASP A 549 -10.56 28.40 36.76
C ASP A 549 -9.15 27.86 36.56
N LEU A 550 -8.98 26.55 36.39
CA LEU A 550 -7.68 25.92 36.17
C LEU A 550 -6.98 26.39 34.90
N LEU A 551 -7.73 26.76 33.86
CA LEU A 551 -7.19 27.22 32.58
C LEU A 551 -6.79 28.69 32.56
N LYS A 552 -7.05 29.45 33.63
CA LYS A 552 -6.59 30.83 33.72
C LYS A 552 -5.06 30.89 33.81
N PRO A 553 -4.41 31.88 33.17
CA PRO A 553 -2.95 32.01 33.19
C PRO A 553 -2.33 32.01 34.60
N GLU A 554 -3.00 32.64 35.57
CA GLU A 554 -2.58 32.68 36.97
C GLU A 554 -2.55 31.29 37.65
N ASN A 555 -3.36 30.34 37.15
CA ASN A 555 -3.46 28.98 37.69
C ASN A 555 -2.59 27.96 36.93
N LYS A 556 -1.76 28.41 35.97
CA LYS A 556 -0.89 27.56 35.15
C LYS A 556 -0.04 26.59 35.98
N GLY A 557 0.54 27.05 37.10
CA GLY A 557 1.32 26.19 38.00
C GLY A 557 0.51 25.06 38.62
N LYS A 558 -0.73 25.37 39.03
CA LYS A 558 -1.69 24.41 39.60
C LYS A 558 -2.15 23.40 38.54
N LEU A 559 -2.48 23.88 37.34
CA LEU A 559 -2.84 23.03 36.21
C LEU A 559 -1.69 22.12 35.81
N GLY A 560 -0.46 22.65 35.71
CA GLY A 560 0.74 21.88 35.40
C GLY A 560 1.00 20.79 36.44
N ARG A 561 0.81 21.06 37.73
CA ARG A 561 0.91 20.06 38.80
C ARG A 561 -0.11 18.93 38.62
N ILE A 562 -1.37 19.27 38.37
CA ILE A 562 -2.44 18.28 38.11
C ILE A 562 -2.11 17.42 36.90
N LEU A 563 -1.68 18.03 35.79
CA LEU A 563 -1.37 17.28 34.57
C LEU A 563 -0.15 16.37 34.74
N LYS A 564 0.91 16.81 35.42
CA LYS A 564 2.05 15.93 35.75
C LYS A 564 1.67 14.78 36.68
N TYR A 565 0.63 14.95 37.50
CA TYR A 565 0.08 13.89 38.35
C TYR A 565 -0.71 12.81 37.58
N HIS A 566 -0.83 12.94 36.26
CA HIS A 566 -1.37 11.90 35.37
C HIS A 566 -0.26 11.14 34.61
N VAL A 567 1.00 11.51 34.80
CA VAL A 567 2.12 11.03 33.98
C VAL A 567 3.14 10.31 34.86
N ILE A 568 3.61 9.16 34.42
CA ILE A 568 4.83 8.50 34.92
C ILE A 568 5.90 8.71 33.87
N SER A 569 7.13 9.03 34.29
CA SER A 569 8.27 9.20 33.40
C SER A 569 9.32 8.10 33.64
N GLY A 570 10.04 7.74 32.58
CA GLY A 570 11.08 6.71 32.61
C GLY A 570 10.53 5.28 32.50
N GLN A 571 9.21 5.10 32.40
CA GLN A 571 8.57 3.79 32.27
C GLN A 571 7.31 3.86 31.40
N SER A 572 7.15 2.89 30.50
CA SER A 572 5.93 2.63 29.71
C SER A 572 5.29 1.34 30.20
N LEU A 573 4.35 1.44 31.15
CA LEU A 573 3.74 0.31 31.83
C LEU A 573 2.46 -0.10 31.10
N THR A 574 2.43 -1.32 30.56
CA THR A 574 1.21 -1.92 30.01
C THR A 574 0.26 -2.35 31.13
N SER A 575 -1.02 -2.53 30.83
CA SER A 575 -1.99 -3.07 31.77
C SER A 575 -1.59 -4.44 32.31
N THR A 576 -0.92 -5.26 31.49
CA THR A 576 -0.39 -6.57 31.91
C THR A 576 0.75 -6.40 32.91
N GLN A 577 1.69 -5.51 32.66
CA GLN A 577 2.79 -5.21 33.59
C GLN A 577 2.28 -4.64 34.91
N ILE A 578 1.28 -3.75 34.84
CA ILE A 578 0.62 -3.20 36.04
C ILE A 578 -0.08 -4.30 36.82
N ASN A 579 -0.83 -5.19 36.15
CA ASN A 579 -1.51 -6.31 36.81
C ASN A 579 -0.55 -7.35 37.42
N ALA A 580 0.68 -7.43 36.91
CA ALA A 580 1.72 -8.30 37.44
C ALA A 580 2.43 -7.72 38.68
N MET A 581 2.15 -6.46 39.05
CA MET A 581 2.64 -5.88 40.30
C MET A 581 1.92 -6.49 41.51
N ASN A 582 2.54 -6.40 42.69
CA ASN A 582 1.86 -6.71 43.96
C ASN A 582 0.82 -5.62 44.28
N LEU A 583 -0.36 -5.72 43.68
CA LEU A 583 -1.45 -4.74 43.85
C LEU A 583 -2.16 -4.89 45.21
N PRO A 584 -2.54 -3.79 45.88
CA PRO A 584 -2.37 -2.41 45.46
C PRO A 584 -0.91 -1.95 45.54
N ALA A 585 -0.43 -1.30 44.48
CA ALA A 585 0.94 -0.81 44.36
C ALA A 585 0.97 0.72 44.34
N LYS A 586 2.02 1.32 44.92
CA LYS A 586 2.26 2.76 44.84
C LYS A 586 3.23 3.07 43.71
N VAL A 587 2.90 4.06 42.87
CA VAL A 587 3.70 4.48 41.73
C VAL A 587 3.96 5.97 41.81
N THR A 588 5.22 6.38 41.63
CA THR A 588 5.62 7.79 41.64
C THR A 588 5.27 8.46 40.31
N MET A 589 4.57 9.59 40.37
CA MET A 589 4.18 10.39 39.21
C MET A 589 5.28 11.41 38.86
N LEU A 590 5.22 11.99 37.66
CA LEU A 590 6.14 13.01 37.15
C LEU A 590 6.13 14.28 38.01
N GLU A 591 5.05 14.51 38.73
CA GLU A 591 4.94 15.60 39.71
C GLU A 591 5.81 15.38 40.96
N GLY A 592 6.01 14.12 41.36
CA GLY A 592 6.73 13.72 42.56
C GLY A 592 5.88 12.90 43.55
N ASP A 593 4.58 13.20 43.64
CA ASP A 593 3.65 12.46 44.51
C ASP A 593 3.39 11.02 44.03
N GLN A 594 2.91 10.17 44.94
CA GLN A 594 2.59 8.76 44.65
C GLN A 594 1.10 8.53 44.45
N ILE A 595 0.75 7.73 43.45
CA ILE A 595 -0.60 7.25 43.21
C ILE A 595 -0.74 5.77 43.56
N THR A 596 -1.93 5.34 43.96
CA THR A 596 -2.20 3.93 44.21
C THR A 596 -2.86 3.31 42.98
N VAL A 597 -2.22 2.28 42.43
CA VAL A 597 -2.79 1.46 41.37
C VAL A 597 -3.35 0.19 42.00
N SER A 598 -4.58 -0.16 41.67
CA SER A 598 -5.29 -1.30 42.23
C SER A 598 -6.19 -1.97 41.19
N LYS A 599 -6.84 -3.06 41.56
CA LYS A 599 -7.76 -3.79 40.69
C LYS A 599 -9.06 -4.06 41.43
N ASP A 600 -10.18 -3.71 40.82
CA ASP A 600 -11.51 -4.08 41.30
C ASP A 600 -12.14 -5.10 40.34
N ARG A 601 -12.32 -6.34 40.83
CA ARG A 601 -12.79 -7.53 40.10
C ARG A 601 -12.05 -7.76 38.78
N THR A 602 -12.40 -7.01 37.74
CA THR A 602 -11.88 -7.10 36.38
C THR A 602 -11.16 -5.84 35.90
N ASN A 603 -11.40 -4.68 36.51
CA ASN A 603 -10.95 -3.39 35.98
C ASN A 603 -9.76 -2.84 36.76
N LEU A 604 -8.80 -2.28 36.03
CA LEU A 604 -7.68 -1.56 36.62
C LEU A 604 -8.15 -0.20 37.14
N LYS A 605 -7.75 0.15 38.35
CA LYS A 605 -8.06 1.42 39.00
C LYS A 605 -6.79 2.19 39.35
N VAL A 606 -6.89 3.51 39.26
CA VAL A 606 -5.83 4.46 39.63
C VAL A 606 -6.45 5.45 40.60
N ASN A 607 -6.14 5.30 41.89
CA ASN A 607 -6.97 5.78 42.99
C ASN A 607 -8.44 5.41 42.77
N ASP A 608 -9.32 6.40 42.66
CA ASP A 608 -10.75 6.21 42.43
C ASP A 608 -11.11 6.12 40.95
N ALA A 609 -10.21 6.50 40.04
CA ALA A 609 -10.43 6.49 38.61
C ALA A 609 -10.38 5.07 38.04
N THR A 610 -11.28 4.77 37.10
CA THR A 610 -11.31 3.48 36.40
C THR A 610 -10.64 3.63 35.03
N VAL A 611 -9.74 2.70 34.69
CA VAL A 611 -9.18 2.62 33.34
C VAL A 611 -10.23 2.01 32.41
N ILE A 612 -10.74 2.80 31.47
CA ILE A 612 -11.82 2.42 30.55
C ILE A 612 -11.30 1.90 29.20
N ILE A 613 -10.10 2.34 28.80
CA ILE A 613 -9.37 1.81 27.64
C ILE A 613 -7.90 1.75 28.05
N ALA A 614 -7.30 0.57 28.00
CA ALA A 614 -5.89 0.40 28.35
C ALA A 614 -5.02 0.25 27.10
N ASP A 615 -3.70 0.44 27.28
CA ASP A 615 -2.68 0.08 26.30
C ASP A 615 -2.79 0.80 24.94
N VAL A 616 -3.11 2.09 24.96
CA VAL A 616 -3.04 2.93 23.75
C VAL A 616 -1.58 3.32 23.51
N MET A 617 -0.91 2.59 22.62
CA MET A 617 0.53 2.72 22.36
C MET A 617 0.90 4.00 21.60
N ALA A 618 2.06 4.57 21.91
CA ALA A 618 2.70 5.69 21.22
C ALA A 618 4.23 5.50 21.19
N THR A 619 4.96 6.25 20.36
CA THR A 619 6.41 6.09 20.19
C THR A 619 7.22 6.37 21.43
N ASN A 620 6.76 7.32 22.26
CA ASN A 620 7.43 7.73 23.48
C ASN A 620 6.66 7.31 24.74
N GLY A 621 5.76 6.32 24.63
CA GLY A 621 5.14 5.66 25.78
C GLY A 621 3.72 5.15 25.55
N ILE A 622 2.91 5.09 26.60
CA ILE A 622 1.59 4.44 26.61
C ILE A 622 0.55 5.35 27.24
N ILE A 623 -0.67 5.36 26.71
CA ILE A 623 -1.84 6.02 27.28
C ILE A 623 -2.82 4.98 27.83
N HIS A 624 -3.24 5.17 29.07
CA HIS A 624 -4.38 4.49 29.69
C HIS A 624 -5.50 5.50 29.88
N VAL A 625 -6.63 5.30 29.22
CA VAL A 625 -7.76 6.21 29.28
C VAL A 625 -8.52 5.99 30.58
N ILE A 626 -8.71 7.06 31.36
CA ILE A 626 -9.41 7.03 32.64
C ILE A 626 -10.70 7.84 32.60
N ASP A 627 -11.65 7.47 33.45
CA ASP A 627 -12.97 8.09 33.51
C ASP A 627 -13.09 9.26 34.51
N THR A 628 -12.01 9.59 35.22
CA THR A 628 -12.01 10.58 36.31
C THR A 628 -10.68 11.34 36.32
N VAL A 629 -10.71 12.66 36.53
CA VAL A 629 -9.49 13.49 36.64
C VAL A 629 -8.79 13.20 37.97
N LEU A 630 -7.49 12.88 37.92
CA LEU A 630 -6.67 12.63 39.09
C LEU A 630 -6.27 13.95 39.75
N MET A 631 -6.53 14.07 41.05
CA MET A 631 -6.21 15.24 41.83
C MET A 631 -5.02 14.94 42.75
N PRO A 632 -3.93 15.74 42.72
CA PRO A 632 -2.85 15.62 43.68
C PRO A 632 -3.37 15.81 45.11
N PRO A 633 -2.78 15.16 46.12
CA PRO A 633 -3.09 15.44 47.52
C PRO A 633 -2.93 16.94 47.81
N ALA A 634 -3.83 17.49 48.63
CA ALA A 634 -3.65 18.83 49.16
C ALA A 634 -2.27 18.88 49.84
N ALA A 635 -1.44 19.84 49.47
CA ALA A 635 -0.09 19.93 50.00
C ALA A 635 -0.18 20.00 51.53
N SER A 636 0.21 18.92 52.21
CA SER A 636 0.58 19.03 53.61
C SER A 636 1.71 20.04 53.64
N SER A 637 1.56 21.10 54.42
CA SER A 637 2.56 22.12 54.68
C SER A 637 3.78 21.54 55.40
N ALA A 638 4.49 20.63 54.74
CA ALA A 638 5.79 20.11 55.09
C ALA A 638 6.78 20.71 54.09
N THR A 639 7.31 21.87 54.47
CA THR A 639 8.69 22.30 54.23
C THR A 639 9.31 21.85 52.90
N TYR A 640 8.81 22.38 51.78
CA TYR A 640 9.72 22.64 50.67
C TYR A 640 10.59 23.83 51.07
N PHE A 641 11.76 23.50 51.62
CA PHE A 641 12.89 24.41 51.64
C PHE A 641 13.07 24.92 50.21
N TYR A 642 12.65 26.16 49.99
CA TYR A 642 13.19 26.99 48.93
C TYR A 642 14.71 26.91 49.05
N LEU A 643 15.38 26.23 48.12
CA LEU A 643 16.74 26.58 47.73
C LEU A 643 16.68 27.92 46.95
N ASN A 644 16.20 28.96 47.63
CA ASN A 644 16.52 30.35 47.36
C ASN A 644 17.42 30.77 48.52
N GLN A 645 18.70 30.49 48.39
CA GLN A 645 19.72 31.08 49.25
C GLN A 645 20.89 31.56 48.38
N PRO A 646 21.31 32.83 48.49
CA PRO A 646 22.55 33.33 47.89
C PRO A 646 23.82 32.63 48.43
N LEU A 647 23.67 31.68 49.37
CA LEU A 647 24.77 30.89 49.95
C LEU A 647 25.37 29.84 49.01
N PHE A 648 24.65 29.30 48.02
CA PHE A 648 25.22 28.32 47.08
C PHE A 648 26.15 29.00 46.05
N LEU A 649 25.83 30.24 45.66
CA LEU A 649 26.73 31.11 44.89
C LEU A 649 27.94 31.55 45.73
N ILE A 650 27.76 31.81 47.03
CA ILE A 650 28.88 32.11 47.94
C ILE A 650 29.80 30.90 48.14
N LEU A 651 29.26 29.68 48.22
CA LEU A 651 30.06 28.45 48.34
C LEU A 651 30.86 28.18 47.05
N ILE A 652 30.26 28.40 45.88
CA ILE A 652 30.96 28.33 44.58
C ILE A 652 32.01 29.45 44.48
N PHE A 653 31.73 30.66 44.97
CA PHE A 653 32.71 31.76 45.01
C PHE A 653 33.87 31.47 45.96
N ILE A 654 33.63 30.88 47.14
CA ILE A 654 34.69 30.51 48.10
C ILE A 654 35.55 29.37 47.55
N ILE A 655 34.95 28.39 46.86
CA ILE A 655 35.67 27.29 46.22
C ILE A 655 36.51 27.79 45.03
N LEU A 656 35.99 28.72 44.22
CA LEU A 656 36.74 29.36 43.13
C LEU A 656 37.84 30.32 43.62
N PHE A 657 37.61 31.07 44.70
CA PHE A 657 38.59 31.98 45.28
C PHE A 657 39.73 31.24 45.99
N SER A 658 39.44 30.08 46.58
CA SER A 658 40.46 29.19 47.16
C SER A 658 41.31 28.49 46.10
N TYR A 659 40.75 28.24 44.90
CA TYR A 659 41.47 27.63 43.77
C TYR A 659 42.37 28.64 43.02
N LEU A 660 42.03 29.94 43.07
CA LEU A 660 42.81 31.04 42.47
C LEU A 660 43.92 31.60 43.37
N GLN A 661 44.01 31.18 44.63
CA GLN A 661 45.18 31.44 45.50
C GLN A 661 46.21 30.30 45.51
N PHE A 662 45.93 29.19 44.83
CA PHE A 662 46.81 28.02 44.72
C PHE A 662 47.39 27.81 43.30
N LEU A 663 47.09 28.71 42.38
CA LEU A 663 47.79 28.97 41.11
C LEU A 663 48.48 30.33 41.21
#